data_AF-A0AAU3B0L0-F1
#
_entry.id   AF-A0AAU3B0L0-F1
#
_cell.length_a   1.000
_cell.length_b   1.000
_cell.length_c   1.000
_cell.angle_alpha   90.00
_cell.angle_beta   90.00
_cell.angle_gamma   90.00
#
_symmetry.space_group_name_H-M   'P 1'
#
loop_
_entity.id
_entity.type
_entity.pdbx_description
1 polymer ?
#
loop_
_entity_poly.entity_id
_entity_poly.type
_entity_poly.pdbx_seq_one_letter_code
_entity_poly.pdbx_strand_id
1 'polypeptide(L)'
;MLRSGWLLYGTAVIAAAIAVALARVWMTGAVAAGVGAALSAGAAVVSERLRPSERPRHLRREWPDHLAKSQPGLLPRVFQLGDPADWGVHCTRRGVEHDGSRVTTPYVPRDVDGQMGEALSRGGFVLLLGESAAGKSRTAFEAVRRHLPDHAWVCPFTRRSIEVAVDAACRASRSVLWLDDLENYLGPDGLTEALVRRMLDHPRAEVVLVATIRSEEHCRYDAREGSRLTGADRDLWRTERGVVDQARVIRVERMWSWAEIERARQQAAPDRPLTLALRASSRYGIAESLACGPELVNAWRDAWSRGAHPRGAALVTAVVDYRRAGLRRPIPLVWARADHEPYLRARGGAQLLSAETLDRALAWACQPVRATSGLLVHDPTTDHLLAFDYLLACDGMEPVPDHLWYALLPRVTEEEAYDLGLVAHGELRLRRARAAFLKALQRPVSGAELALALVLADAGRPREAITLLEDLRRRGAGDPLTLDRQLAHCIAEAGEFREAVRRFADLARRTDQLLGPNHPDTLGVRHEAAYCAGEAGDLSTSVQELTALAVQRHRALGPDHPDTLATRRSLAWYQGMAGHADEAAAALHGLLIDAEAALGLRDPHVLAVRASLAWLRGSSGAWDRAARELTEVLHDRLDVLGADHPHTLATRQQIALATAHNGDRRQARDMLVRLVADMRGCLEPGHPHLAGAMHALEALS
;
A
#
# COMPACT_ATOMS: atom_id res chain seq x y z
N MET A 1 4.83 36.31 -39.47
CA MET A 1 6.12 35.83 -40.03
C MET A 1 6.06 34.42 -40.64
N LEU A 2 5.18 33.50 -40.20
CA LEU A 2 5.14 32.13 -40.73
C LEU A 2 4.57 31.96 -42.15
N ARG A 3 3.61 32.78 -42.59
CA ARG A 3 3.04 32.69 -43.96
C ARG A 3 4.01 33.13 -45.06
N SER A 4 4.91 34.06 -44.78
CA SER A 4 5.90 34.57 -45.75
C SER A 4 7.01 33.56 -46.04
N GLY A 5 7.40 32.73 -45.07
CA GLY A 5 8.44 31.70 -45.25
C GLY A 5 8.01 30.55 -46.17
N TRP A 6 6.75 30.11 -46.08
CA TRP A 6 6.22 29.06 -46.95
C TRP A 6 6.02 29.52 -48.41
N LEU A 7 5.67 30.79 -48.62
CA LEU A 7 5.58 31.38 -49.96
C LEU A 7 6.97 31.48 -50.63
N LEU A 8 7.98 31.95 -49.89
CA LEU A 8 9.37 32.00 -50.37
C LEU A 8 9.94 30.61 -50.68
N TYR A 9 9.67 29.62 -49.82
CA TYR A 9 10.04 28.22 -50.05
C TYR A 9 9.37 27.65 -51.30
N GLY A 10 8.05 27.87 -51.46
CA GLY A 10 7.31 27.43 -52.63
C GLY A 10 7.85 28.03 -53.93
N THR A 11 8.16 29.34 -53.95
CA THR A 11 8.72 30.00 -55.14
C THR A 11 10.12 29.49 -55.51
N ALA A 12 10.97 29.18 -54.51
CA ALA A 12 12.31 28.66 -54.77
C ALA A 12 12.30 27.24 -55.35
N VAL A 13 11.39 26.38 -54.86
CA VAL A 13 11.23 25.01 -55.37
C VAL A 13 10.70 25.00 -56.81
N ILE A 14 9.75 25.89 -57.12
CA ILE A 14 9.21 26.02 -58.48
C ILE A 14 10.27 26.56 -59.45
N ALA A 15 11.05 27.57 -59.05
CA ALA A 15 12.14 28.10 -59.87
C ALA A 15 13.22 27.05 -60.18
N ALA A 16 13.58 26.22 -59.19
CA ALA A 16 14.53 25.13 -59.38
C ALA A 16 14.00 24.04 -60.34
N ALA A 17 12.71 23.69 -60.22
CA ALA A 17 12.07 22.72 -61.13
C ALA A 17 12.01 23.24 -62.58
N ILE A 18 11.72 24.53 -62.77
CA ILE A 18 11.71 25.17 -64.10
C ILE A 18 13.12 25.21 -64.70
N ALA A 19 14.15 25.51 -63.90
CA ALA A 19 15.54 25.50 -64.36
C ALA A 19 16.00 24.12 -64.82
N VAL A 20 15.62 23.06 -64.09
CA VAL A 20 15.90 21.65 -64.47
C VAL A 20 15.15 21.26 -65.74
N ALA A 21 13.90 21.71 -65.90
CA ALA A 21 13.11 21.46 -67.11
C ALA A 21 13.69 22.17 -68.35
N LEU A 22 14.13 23.43 -68.21
CA LEU A 22 14.75 24.20 -69.31
C LEU A 22 16.12 23.65 -69.70
N ALA A 23 16.93 23.17 -68.74
CA ALA A 23 18.21 22.54 -69.01
C ALA A 23 18.09 21.26 -69.85
N ARG A 24 16.96 20.54 -69.74
CA ARG A 24 16.65 19.34 -70.54
C ARG A 24 16.26 19.63 -71.99
N VAL A 25 15.92 20.88 -72.33
CA VAL A 25 15.54 21.26 -73.69
C VAL A 25 16.77 21.51 -74.58
N TRP A 26 17.92 21.89 -74.00
CA TRP A 26 19.11 22.34 -74.76
C TRP A 26 20.35 21.44 -74.64
N MET A 27 20.30 20.37 -73.82
CA MET A 27 21.43 19.46 -73.61
C MET A 27 20.99 18.00 -73.65
N THR A 28 21.65 17.17 -74.46
CA THR A 28 21.43 15.72 -74.50
C THR A 28 22.69 14.95 -74.11
N GLY A 29 22.50 13.85 -73.37
CA GLY A 29 23.58 12.97 -72.91
C GLY A 29 24.03 13.21 -71.46
N ALA A 30 25.13 12.56 -71.07
CA ALA A 30 25.62 12.45 -69.69
C ALA A 30 25.86 13.79 -68.97
N VAL A 31 26.13 14.87 -69.74
CA VAL A 31 26.30 16.23 -69.20
C VAL A 31 24.99 16.78 -68.62
N ALA A 32 23.83 16.48 -69.24
CA ALA A 32 22.53 16.88 -68.72
C ALA A 32 22.17 16.16 -67.41
N ALA A 33 22.63 14.91 -67.25
CA ALA A 33 22.48 14.15 -66.00
C ALA A 33 23.35 14.74 -64.87
N GLY A 34 24.59 15.15 -65.18
CA GLY A 34 25.49 15.78 -64.21
C GLY A 34 24.99 17.15 -63.73
N VAL A 35 24.54 18.01 -64.64
CA VAL A 35 23.97 19.33 -64.29
C VAL A 35 22.65 19.18 -63.54
N GLY A 36 21.80 18.22 -63.93
CA GLY A 36 20.57 17.91 -63.21
C GLY A 36 20.80 17.43 -61.78
N ALA A 37 21.81 16.58 -61.56
CA ALA A 37 22.19 16.11 -60.22
C ALA A 37 22.77 17.24 -59.34
N ALA A 38 23.63 18.09 -59.90
CA ALA A 38 24.21 19.23 -59.18
C ALA A 38 23.15 20.28 -58.80
N LEU A 39 22.23 20.60 -59.71
CA LEU A 39 21.12 21.52 -59.43
C LEU A 39 20.13 20.93 -58.42
N SER A 40 19.87 19.62 -58.45
CA SER A 40 19.02 18.93 -57.48
C SER A 40 19.65 18.89 -56.08
N ALA A 41 20.97 18.67 -56.00
CA ALA A 41 21.71 18.72 -54.75
C ALA A 41 21.78 20.14 -54.17
N GLY A 42 22.02 21.15 -55.02
CA GLY A 42 21.99 22.55 -54.62
C GLY A 42 20.60 23.00 -54.14
N ALA A 43 19.55 22.61 -54.86
CA ALA A 43 18.16 22.87 -54.47
C ALA A 43 17.79 22.14 -53.17
N ALA A 44 18.26 20.91 -52.94
CA ALA A 44 18.04 20.19 -51.69
C ALA A 44 18.67 20.92 -50.49
N VAL A 45 19.93 21.35 -50.61
CA VAL A 45 20.65 22.08 -49.54
C VAL A 45 20.02 23.44 -49.24
N VAL A 46 19.58 24.18 -50.28
CA VAL A 46 18.86 25.45 -50.11
C VAL A 46 17.47 25.23 -49.53
N SER A 47 16.76 24.16 -49.92
CA SER A 47 15.46 23.77 -49.34
C SER A 47 15.60 23.41 -47.86
N GLU A 48 16.71 22.79 -47.47
CA GLU A 48 16.96 22.38 -46.09
C GLU A 48 17.31 23.57 -45.20
N ARG A 49 17.99 24.59 -45.75
CA ARG A 49 18.31 25.85 -45.03
C ARG A 49 17.16 26.85 -44.95
N LEU A 50 16.24 26.84 -45.93
CA LEU A 50 15.09 27.75 -45.98
C LEU A 50 13.79 27.13 -45.46
N ARG A 51 13.81 25.85 -45.05
CA ARG A 51 12.70 25.23 -44.31
C ARG A 51 12.48 26.02 -43.02
N PRO A 52 11.31 26.65 -42.83
CA PRO A 52 10.95 27.18 -41.52
C PRO A 52 11.00 26.02 -40.53
N SER A 53 11.61 26.21 -39.37
CA SER A 53 11.81 25.17 -38.35
C SER A 53 10.48 24.52 -37.97
N GLU A 54 10.12 23.44 -38.65
CA GLU A 54 9.05 22.55 -38.24
C GLU A 54 9.55 21.79 -37.01
N ARG A 55 8.98 22.11 -35.84
CA ARG A 55 9.10 21.25 -34.67
C ARG A 55 8.73 19.81 -35.08
N PRO A 56 9.52 18.80 -34.69
CA PRO A 56 9.37 17.45 -35.25
C PRO A 56 7.99 16.85 -34.97
N ARG A 57 7.31 16.43 -36.04
CA ARG A 57 6.02 15.73 -36.06
C ARG A 57 6.15 14.27 -35.59
N HIS A 58 6.58 14.04 -34.35
CA HIS A 58 6.58 12.71 -33.72
C HIS A 58 5.57 12.56 -32.55
N LEU A 59 4.70 13.55 -32.32
CA LEU A 59 3.69 13.55 -31.25
C LEU A 59 2.30 13.08 -31.71
N ARG A 60 2.23 11.94 -32.41
CA ARG A 60 0.98 11.18 -32.61
C ARG A 60 1.29 9.68 -32.53
N ARG A 61 1.43 9.18 -31.30
CA ARG A 61 1.21 7.78 -30.97
C ARG A 61 0.22 7.76 -29.81
N GLU A 62 -0.84 6.99 -29.98
CA GLU A 62 -1.93 6.81 -29.01
C GLU A 62 -1.35 6.36 -27.66
N TRP A 63 -1.69 7.06 -26.58
CA TRP A 63 -1.39 6.60 -25.22
C TRP A 63 -2.46 5.58 -24.79
N PRO A 64 -2.11 4.50 -24.07
CA PRO A 64 -3.05 3.46 -23.64
C PRO A 64 -4.24 4.02 -22.84
N ASP A 65 -5.37 3.31 -22.77
CA ASP A 65 -6.59 3.73 -22.03
C ASP A 65 -6.44 3.73 -20.50
N HIS A 66 -5.24 3.45 -20.00
CA HIS A 66 -4.93 3.34 -18.59
C HIS A 66 -4.47 4.67 -17.93
N LEU A 67 -4.47 5.79 -18.67
CA LEU A 67 -4.15 7.13 -18.19
C LEU A 67 -5.31 8.11 -18.43
N ALA A 68 -5.49 9.10 -17.57
CA ALA A 68 -6.46 10.18 -17.77
C ALA A 68 -6.14 11.04 -19.01
N LYS A 69 -7.15 11.34 -19.84
CA LYS A 69 -7.01 12.02 -21.14
C LYS A 69 -8.00 13.18 -21.26
N SER A 70 -7.57 14.30 -21.85
CA SER A 70 -8.48 15.40 -22.25
C SER A 70 -9.07 15.19 -23.65
N GLN A 71 -8.34 14.49 -24.52
CA GLN A 71 -8.73 14.03 -25.85
C GLN A 71 -7.99 12.73 -26.18
N PRO A 72 -8.46 11.91 -27.15
CA PRO A 72 -7.76 10.70 -27.55
C PRO A 72 -6.29 10.97 -27.91
N GLY A 73 -5.36 10.41 -27.14
CA GLY A 73 -3.92 10.43 -27.42
C GLY A 73 -3.12 11.66 -26.96
N LEU A 74 -3.67 12.57 -26.14
CA LEU A 74 -2.93 13.70 -25.57
C LEU A 74 -3.14 13.85 -24.05
N LEU A 75 -2.02 13.96 -23.31
CA LEU A 75 -2.03 14.30 -21.89
C LEU A 75 -2.51 15.75 -21.71
N PRO A 76 -3.46 16.02 -20.79
CA PRO A 76 -3.87 17.39 -20.48
C PRO A 76 -2.72 18.20 -19.90
N ARG A 77 -2.78 19.52 -20.08
CA ARG A 77 -2.02 20.47 -19.28
C ARG A 77 -2.80 20.81 -18.01
N VAL A 78 -2.09 21.08 -16.92
CA VAL A 78 -2.70 21.40 -15.62
C VAL A 78 -3.69 22.58 -15.71
N PHE A 79 -3.41 23.62 -16.51
CA PHE A 79 -4.34 24.74 -16.70
C PHE A 79 -5.67 24.34 -17.38
N GLN A 80 -5.71 23.21 -18.08
CA GLN A 80 -6.91 22.70 -18.77
C GLN A 80 -7.83 21.90 -17.83
N LEU A 81 -7.38 21.62 -16.61
CA LEU A 81 -8.17 20.87 -15.63
C LEU A 81 -9.32 21.76 -15.12
N GLY A 82 -10.55 21.27 -15.33
CA GLY A 82 -11.81 21.92 -14.98
C GLY A 82 -12.26 21.61 -13.55
N ASP A 83 -13.40 20.92 -13.40
CA ASP A 83 -13.92 20.51 -12.09
C ASP A 83 -12.98 19.45 -11.47
N PRO A 84 -12.46 19.65 -10.25
CA PRO A 84 -11.62 18.67 -9.57
C PRO A 84 -12.25 17.27 -9.49
N ALA A 85 -13.58 17.19 -9.41
CA ALA A 85 -14.30 15.91 -9.39
C ALA A 85 -14.05 15.03 -10.61
N ASP A 86 -13.80 15.64 -11.77
CA ASP A 86 -13.55 14.93 -13.03
C ASP A 86 -12.12 14.35 -13.09
N TRP A 87 -11.25 14.73 -12.14
CA TRP A 87 -9.82 14.38 -12.11
C TRP A 87 -9.40 13.63 -10.84
N GLY A 88 -10.36 12.97 -10.18
CA GLY A 88 -10.09 12.11 -9.02
C GLY A 88 -10.13 12.81 -7.67
N VAL A 89 -10.46 14.10 -7.58
CA VAL A 89 -10.61 14.80 -6.29
C VAL A 89 -12.04 14.62 -5.76
N HIS A 90 -12.19 14.22 -4.51
CA HIS A 90 -13.50 14.06 -3.89
C HIS A 90 -14.37 15.34 -3.94
N CYS A 91 -15.67 15.14 -4.24
CA CYS A 91 -16.63 16.22 -4.45
C CYS A 91 -16.95 16.98 -3.15
N THR A 92 -16.90 18.31 -3.21
CA THR A 92 -17.58 19.17 -2.24
C THR A 92 -19.06 19.30 -2.60
N ARG A 93 -19.89 19.67 -1.62
CA ARG A 93 -21.32 19.95 -1.79
C ARG A 93 -21.62 20.83 -3.01
N ARG A 94 -22.48 20.34 -3.91
CA ARG A 94 -22.82 20.98 -5.19
C ARG A 94 -24.01 21.92 -5.05
N GLY A 95 -23.93 23.09 -5.68
CA GLY A 95 -25.07 23.94 -5.98
C GLY A 95 -25.51 23.78 -7.43
N VAL A 96 -26.79 24.02 -7.71
CA VAL A 96 -27.33 24.19 -9.07
C VAL A 96 -27.78 25.64 -9.19
N GLU A 97 -27.19 26.40 -10.10
CA GLU A 97 -27.68 27.75 -10.43
C GLU A 97 -28.98 27.67 -11.24
N HIS A 98 -29.72 28.78 -11.32
CA HIS A 98 -31.02 28.85 -12.03
C HIS A 98 -30.91 28.50 -13.53
N ASP A 99 -29.70 28.46 -14.10
CA ASP A 99 -29.41 28.13 -15.49
C ASP A 99 -28.98 26.66 -15.72
N GLY A 100 -28.91 25.85 -14.66
CA GLY A 100 -28.48 24.45 -14.73
C GLY A 100 -26.96 24.23 -14.70
N SER A 101 -26.16 25.29 -14.53
CA SER A 101 -24.71 25.18 -14.36
C SER A 101 -24.34 24.58 -12.99
N ARG A 102 -23.28 23.76 -12.98
CA ARG A 102 -22.76 23.10 -11.77
C ARG A 102 -21.86 24.07 -11.01
N VAL A 103 -22.17 24.37 -9.75
CA VAL A 103 -21.33 25.21 -8.89
C VAL A 103 -20.59 24.36 -7.86
N THR A 104 -19.27 24.35 -7.96
CA THR A 104 -18.36 23.75 -6.97
C THR A 104 -18.04 24.79 -5.90
N THR A 105 -18.08 24.41 -4.61
CA THR A 105 -17.64 25.27 -3.49
C THR A 105 -16.24 25.83 -3.81
N PRO A 106 -16.04 27.17 -3.73
CA PRO A 106 -14.72 27.77 -3.91
C PRO A 106 -13.72 27.18 -2.93
N TYR A 107 -12.48 27.04 -3.40
CA TYR A 107 -11.41 26.56 -2.55
C TYR A 107 -11.01 27.63 -1.53
N VAL A 108 -11.09 27.29 -0.25
CA VAL A 108 -10.54 28.13 0.82
C VAL A 108 -9.06 27.79 1.00
N PRO A 109 -8.13 28.77 0.86
CA PRO A 109 -6.71 28.53 1.05
C PRO A 109 -6.39 27.93 2.41
N ARG A 110 -5.61 26.84 2.43
CA ARG A 110 -5.17 26.18 3.67
C ARG A 110 -3.86 26.80 4.17
N ASP A 111 -3.56 26.66 5.45
CA ASP A 111 -2.30 27.16 6.03
C ASP A 111 -1.08 26.45 5.42
N VAL A 112 -1.28 25.22 4.95
CA VAL A 112 -0.27 24.42 4.26
C VAL A 112 0.01 24.88 2.83
N ASP A 113 -0.80 25.76 2.22
CA ASP A 113 -0.64 26.18 0.82
C ASP A 113 0.74 26.78 0.55
N GLY A 114 1.29 27.53 1.52
CA GLY A 114 2.64 28.09 1.41
C GLY A 114 3.73 27.01 1.37
N GLN A 115 3.61 25.99 2.24
CA GLN A 115 4.52 24.85 2.27
C GLN A 115 4.40 24.02 0.99
N MET A 116 3.17 23.85 0.48
CA MET A 116 2.89 23.19 -0.79
C MET A 116 3.56 23.93 -1.96
N GLY A 117 3.43 25.26 -2.04
CA GLY A 117 4.08 26.06 -3.07
C GLY A 117 5.60 25.93 -3.04
N GLU A 118 6.20 25.99 -1.85
CA GLU A 118 7.64 25.77 -1.67
C GLU A 118 8.04 24.35 -2.10
N ALA A 119 7.31 23.33 -1.68
CA ALA A 119 7.59 21.94 -2.03
C ALA A 119 7.49 21.68 -3.55
N LEU A 120 6.41 22.14 -4.19
CA LEU A 120 6.22 21.99 -5.64
C LEU A 120 7.29 22.75 -6.44
N SER A 121 7.73 23.92 -5.96
CA SER A 121 8.78 24.70 -6.63
C SER A 121 10.17 24.05 -6.59
N ARG A 122 10.45 23.25 -5.56
CA ARG A 122 11.70 22.47 -5.45
C ARG A 122 11.67 21.21 -6.31
N GLY A 123 10.49 20.78 -6.77
CA GLY A 123 10.30 19.51 -7.45
C GLY A 123 10.44 18.31 -6.50
N GLY A 124 10.52 17.11 -7.07
CA GLY A 124 10.64 15.87 -6.29
C GLY A 124 9.29 15.21 -6.01
N PHE A 125 9.23 14.46 -4.90
CA PHE A 125 8.02 13.77 -4.45
C PHE A 125 7.39 14.50 -3.26
N VAL A 126 6.17 15.01 -3.45
CA VAL A 126 5.35 15.66 -2.42
C VAL A 126 4.20 14.74 -2.02
N LEU A 127 4.09 14.42 -0.73
CA LEU A 127 3.05 13.54 -0.18
C LEU A 127 2.23 14.30 0.86
N LEU A 128 0.92 14.41 0.63
CA LEU A 128 0.02 15.01 1.62
C LEU A 128 -0.54 13.93 2.54
N LEU A 129 -0.27 14.09 3.84
CA LEU A 129 -0.69 13.17 4.90
C LEU A 129 -1.80 13.79 5.73
N GLY A 130 -2.80 13.02 6.12
CA GLY A 130 -3.84 13.48 7.05
C GLY A 130 -5.02 12.54 7.16
N GLU A 131 -5.88 12.79 8.15
CA GLU A 131 -7.09 12.00 8.41
C GLU A 131 -8.04 11.96 7.19
N SER A 132 -8.96 10.99 7.20
CA SER A 132 -10.03 10.94 6.21
C SER A 132 -10.80 12.26 6.17
N ALA A 133 -11.19 12.70 4.96
CA ALA A 133 -11.89 13.96 4.73
C ALA A 133 -11.19 15.26 5.21
N ALA A 134 -9.87 15.24 5.52
CA ALA A 134 -9.11 16.46 5.84
C ALA A 134 -8.98 17.47 4.68
N GLY A 135 -9.35 17.07 3.45
CA GLY A 135 -9.28 17.90 2.24
C GLY A 135 -7.93 17.80 1.51
N LYS A 136 -7.20 16.70 1.67
CA LYS A 136 -5.87 16.44 1.08
C LYS A 136 -5.86 16.60 -0.44
N SER A 137 -6.68 15.81 -1.14
CA SER A 137 -6.73 15.79 -2.61
C SER A 137 -7.11 17.14 -3.19
N ARG A 138 -8.07 17.86 -2.57
CA ARG A 138 -8.44 19.22 -3.02
C ARG A 138 -7.31 20.23 -2.80
N THR A 139 -6.65 20.17 -1.65
CA THR A 139 -5.50 21.04 -1.34
C THR A 139 -4.35 20.81 -2.31
N ALA A 140 -4.00 19.55 -2.57
CA ALA A 140 -2.95 19.18 -3.52
C ALA A 140 -3.30 19.63 -4.94
N PHE A 141 -4.53 19.39 -5.41
CA PHE A 141 -4.98 19.74 -6.75
C PHE A 141 -4.91 21.26 -7.00
N GLU A 142 -5.37 22.06 -6.05
CA GLU A 142 -5.36 23.53 -6.17
C GLU A 142 -3.94 24.09 -6.09
N ALA A 143 -3.07 23.52 -5.26
CA ALA A 143 -1.66 23.87 -5.22
C ALA A 143 -0.98 23.56 -6.56
N VAL A 144 -1.22 22.39 -7.15
CA VAL A 144 -0.68 22.03 -8.47
C VAL A 144 -1.19 22.98 -9.56
N ARG A 145 -2.49 23.31 -9.57
CA ARG A 145 -3.05 24.28 -10.54
C ARG A 145 -2.42 25.66 -10.44
N ARG A 146 -2.16 26.11 -9.22
CA ARG A 146 -1.57 27.43 -8.95
C ARG A 146 -0.09 27.50 -9.32
N HIS A 147 0.67 26.45 -9.03
CA HIS A 147 2.14 26.49 -9.10
C HIS A 147 2.73 25.81 -10.34
N LEU A 148 2.01 24.85 -10.96
CA LEU A 148 2.50 24.06 -12.10
C LEU A 148 1.56 24.09 -13.32
N PRO A 149 0.99 25.24 -13.74
CA PRO A 149 -0.08 25.30 -14.76
C PRO A 149 0.34 24.75 -16.12
N ASP A 150 1.61 24.91 -16.49
CA ASP A 150 2.15 24.47 -17.79
C ASP A 150 2.61 23.01 -17.81
N HIS A 151 2.54 22.28 -16.70
CA HIS A 151 2.98 20.89 -16.65
C HIS A 151 1.95 19.97 -17.31
N ALA A 152 2.42 18.89 -17.92
CA ALA A 152 1.54 17.81 -18.38
C ALA A 152 1.01 17.04 -17.16
N TRP A 153 -0.29 16.75 -17.13
CA TRP A 153 -0.94 15.97 -16.08
C TRP A 153 -0.95 14.49 -16.46
N VAL A 154 -0.23 13.67 -15.68
CA VAL A 154 -0.19 12.22 -15.84
C VAL A 154 -0.88 11.60 -14.63
N CYS A 155 -1.98 10.90 -14.84
CA CYS A 155 -2.76 10.24 -13.78
C CYS A 155 -3.04 8.79 -14.20
N PRO A 156 -2.36 7.81 -13.62
CA PRO A 156 -2.70 6.39 -13.80
C PRO A 156 -4.05 6.05 -13.15
N PHE A 157 -4.72 5.02 -13.67
CA PHE A 157 -5.96 4.48 -13.08
C PHE A 157 -5.73 3.19 -12.30
N THR A 158 -4.61 2.50 -12.52
CA THR A 158 -4.29 1.22 -11.88
C THR A 158 -2.82 1.12 -11.53
N ARG A 159 -2.50 0.27 -10.55
CA ARG A 159 -1.11 -0.01 -10.13
C ARG A 159 -0.19 -0.37 -11.29
N ARG A 160 -0.63 -1.28 -12.17
CA ARG A 160 0.15 -1.73 -13.35
C ARG A 160 0.43 -0.65 -14.38
N SER A 161 -0.35 0.43 -14.38
CA SER A 161 -0.13 1.55 -15.28
C SER A 161 0.95 2.51 -14.78
N ILE A 162 1.55 2.27 -13.60
CA ILE A 162 2.63 3.10 -13.04
C ILE A 162 3.82 3.17 -13.97
N GLU A 163 4.30 2.05 -14.51
CA GLU A 163 5.48 2.10 -15.38
C GLU A 163 5.23 2.87 -16.68
N VAL A 164 4.02 2.72 -17.24
CA VAL A 164 3.57 3.50 -18.40
C VAL A 164 3.43 4.98 -18.06
N ALA A 165 2.92 5.30 -16.87
CA ALA A 165 2.78 6.67 -16.37
C ALA A 165 4.15 7.33 -16.15
N VAL A 166 5.09 6.60 -15.56
CA VAL A 166 6.49 7.01 -15.38
C VAL A 166 7.12 7.35 -16.73
N ASP A 167 6.97 6.47 -17.72
CA ASP A 167 7.50 6.70 -19.06
C ASP A 167 6.86 7.90 -19.75
N ALA A 168 5.54 8.09 -19.57
CA ALA A 168 4.82 9.24 -20.08
C ALA A 168 5.31 10.54 -19.43
N ALA A 169 5.52 10.54 -18.11
CA ALA A 169 6.05 11.65 -17.35
C ALA A 169 7.48 12.00 -17.80
N CYS A 170 8.39 11.04 -17.89
CA CYS A 170 9.78 11.28 -18.33
C CYS A 170 9.88 11.77 -19.80
N ARG A 171 8.92 11.40 -20.66
CA ARG A 171 8.86 11.89 -22.05
C ARG A 171 8.32 13.32 -22.13
N ALA A 172 7.49 13.71 -21.18
CA ALA A 172 7.05 15.09 -21.04
C ALA A 172 8.19 15.92 -20.43
N SER A 173 8.67 16.93 -21.16
CA SER A 173 9.72 17.83 -20.64
C SER A 173 9.41 18.45 -19.26
N ARG A 174 8.12 18.68 -18.95
CA ARG A 174 7.62 19.13 -17.64
C ARG A 174 6.28 18.44 -17.35
N SER A 175 6.19 17.68 -16.27
CA SER A 175 4.98 16.93 -15.92
C SER A 175 4.74 16.81 -14.42
N VAL A 176 3.47 16.64 -14.07
CA VAL A 176 3.03 16.19 -12.75
C VAL A 176 2.52 14.77 -12.89
N LEU A 177 3.11 13.84 -12.14
CA LEU A 177 2.55 12.52 -11.91
C LEU A 177 1.65 12.60 -10.68
N TRP A 178 0.35 12.48 -10.89
CA TRP A 178 -0.67 12.55 -9.85
C TRP A 178 -1.11 11.14 -9.48
N LEU A 179 -0.88 10.73 -8.24
CA LEU A 179 -1.29 9.42 -7.74
C LEU A 179 -2.48 9.49 -6.77
N ASP A 180 -2.80 10.65 -6.20
CA ASP A 180 -3.71 10.73 -5.05
C ASP A 180 -3.40 9.63 -4.02
N ASP A 181 -4.40 8.95 -3.42
CA ASP A 181 -4.29 7.79 -2.51
C ASP A 181 -3.15 6.81 -2.89
N LEU A 182 -1.96 7.06 -2.34
CA LEU A 182 -0.69 6.43 -2.70
C LEU A 182 -0.71 4.91 -2.50
N GLU A 183 -1.42 4.46 -1.46
CA GLU A 183 -1.61 3.05 -1.10
C GLU A 183 -2.16 2.20 -2.26
N ASN A 184 -2.83 2.82 -3.23
CA ASN A 184 -3.34 2.13 -4.42
C ASN A 184 -2.22 1.72 -5.39
N TYR A 185 -1.06 2.38 -5.31
CA TYR A 185 0.05 2.22 -6.24
C TYR A 185 1.29 1.58 -5.61
N LEU A 186 1.30 1.34 -4.30
CA LEU A 186 2.38 0.62 -3.61
C LEU A 186 2.24 -0.91 -3.79
N GLY A 187 3.34 -1.64 -3.69
CA GLY A 187 3.41 -3.10 -3.79
C GLY A 187 4.05 -3.63 -5.09
N PRO A 188 4.02 -4.96 -5.33
CA PRO A 188 4.61 -5.58 -6.52
C PRO A 188 4.00 -5.03 -7.82
N ASP A 189 4.85 -4.77 -8.81
CA ASP A 189 4.53 -4.09 -10.09
C ASP A 189 3.94 -2.67 -9.95
N GLY A 190 4.01 -2.11 -8.74
CA GLY A 190 3.61 -0.75 -8.43
C GLY A 190 4.77 0.24 -8.50
N LEU A 191 4.59 1.34 -7.78
CA LEU A 191 5.63 2.34 -7.58
C LEU A 191 6.74 1.76 -6.71
N THR A 192 7.97 1.81 -7.21
CA THR A 192 9.17 1.36 -6.49
C THR A 192 10.14 2.52 -6.31
N GLU A 193 11.06 2.39 -5.34
CA GLU A 193 12.09 3.40 -5.10
C GLU A 193 12.95 3.66 -6.35
N ALA A 194 13.24 2.60 -7.11
CA ALA A 194 13.95 2.70 -8.38
C ALA A 194 13.18 3.50 -9.44
N LEU A 195 11.86 3.31 -9.55
CA LEU A 195 11.02 4.10 -10.47
C LEU A 195 10.94 5.56 -10.03
N VAL A 196 10.81 5.83 -8.74
CA VAL A 196 10.82 7.21 -8.20
C VAL A 196 12.15 7.89 -8.54
N ARG A 197 13.30 7.27 -8.23
CA ARG A 197 14.62 7.81 -8.60
C ARG A 197 14.76 8.02 -10.10
N ARG A 198 14.35 7.05 -10.92
CA ARG A 198 14.39 7.14 -12.39
C ARG A 198 13.66 8.38 -12.92
N MET A 199 12.53 8.76 -12.30
CA MET A 199 11.78 9.95 -12.68
C MET A 199 12.42 11.24 -12.18
N LEU A 200 12.76 11.28 -10.89
CA LEU A 200 13.22 12.51 -10.24
C LEU A 200 14.63 12.90 -10.67
N ASP A 201 15.49 11.92 -10.97
CA ASP A 201 16.86 12.15 -11.43
C ASP A 201 16.97 12.24 -12.96
N HIS A 202 15.84 12.31 -13.68
CA HIS A 202 15.86 12.29 -15.14
C HIS A 202 16.50 13.57 -15.71
N PRO A 203 17.54 13.48 -16.55
CA PRO A 203 18.41 14.62 -16.90
C PRO A 203 17.75 15.68 -17.80
N ARG A 204 16.58 15.37 -18.38
CA ARG A 204 15.91 16.22 -19.40
C ARG A 204 14.43 16.46 -19.13
N ALA A 205 13.89 15.94 -18.02
CA ALA A 205 12.48 16.06 -17.70
C ALA A 205 12.32 16.55 -16.26
N GLU A 206 11.51 17.58 -16.07
CA GLU A 206 11.11 18.05 -14.75
C GLU A 206 9.82 17.32 -14.36
N VAL A 207 9.97 16.27 -13.54
CA VAL A 207 8.84 15.48 -13.04
C VAL A 207 8.58 15.82 -11.57
N VAL A 208 7.37 16.25 -11.27
CA VAL A 208 6.89 16.44 -9.89
C VAL A 208 5.89 15.33 -9.57
N LEU A 209 6.18 14.53 -8.55
CA LEU A 209 5.29 13.49 -8.08
C LEU A 209 4.43 14.04 -6.95
N VAL A 210 3.11 13.94 -7.07
CA VAL A 210 2.15 14.40 -6.06
C VAL A 210 1.20 13.26 -5.72
N ALA A 211 1.15 12.91 -4.44
CA ALA A 211 0.26 11.88 -3.92
C ALA A 211 -0.37 12.33 -2.59
N THR A 212 -1.43 11.65 -2.19
CA THR A 212 -2.03 11.80 -0.86
C THR A 212 -2.07 10.44 -0.18
N ILE A 213 -2.08 10.43 1.15
CA ILE A 213 -2.21 9.19 1.92
C ILE A 213 -2.97 9.48 3.20
N ARG A 214 -3.76 8.50 3.66
CA ARG A 214 -4.49 8.59 4.93
C ARG A 214 -3.55 8.39 6.11
N SER A 215 -3.86 9.00 7.26
CA SER A 215 -3.06 8.80 8.48
C SER A 215 -2.97 7.32 8.87
N GLU A 216 -4.06 6.58 8.68
CA GLU A 216 -4.19 5.16 9.00
C GLU A 216 -3.45 4.26 8.00
N GLU A 217 -3.34 4.67 6.75
CA GLU A 217 -2.58 3.93 5.73
C GLU A 217 -1.09 4.26 5.86
N HIS A 218 -0.75 5.52 6.14
CA HIS A 218 0.62 5.92 6.42
C HIS A 218 1.17 5.31 7.71
N CYS A 219 0.33 5.11 8.73
CA CYS A 219 0.81 4.48 9.97
C CYS A 219 1.32 3.07 9.71
N ARG A 220 0.80 2.36 8.69
CA ARG A 220 1.35 1.07 8.28
C ARG A 220 2.82 1.16 7.96
N TYR A 221 3.33 2.28 7.44
CA TYR A 221 4.74 2.51 7.10
C TYR A 221 5.57 3.12 8.23
N ASP A 222 4.98 3.32 9.41
CA ASP A 222 5.73 3.75 10.59
C ASP A 222 6.67 2.64 11.04
N ALA A 223 7.86 3.01 11.50
CA ALA A 223 8.87 2.07 12.00
C ALA A 223 8.28 1.08 13.01
N ARG A 224 7.34 1.54 13.84
CA ARG A 224 6.58 0.73 14.81
C ARG A 224 5.80 -0.40 14.14
N GLU A 225 5.05 -0.13 13.08
CA GLU A 225 4.25 -1.16 12.38
C GLU A 225 5.14 -2.15 11.62
N GLY A 226 6.18 -1.68 10.91
CA GLY A 226 7.08 -2.58 10.17
C GLY A 226 7.88 -3.54 11.03
N SER A 227 7.98 -3.24 12.32
CA SER A 227 8.61 -4.13 13.29
C SER A 227 7.78 -5.35 13.62
N ARG A 228 6.46 -5.18 13.69
CA ARG A 228 5.49 -6.24 13.94
C ARG A 228 5.51 -7.31 12.85
N LEU A 229 5.99 -6.93 11.67
CA LEU A 229 6.12 -7.80 10.53
C LEU A 229 7.37 -8.67 10.66
N THR A 230 7.22 -9.96 10.42
CA THR A 230 8.31 -10.94 10.32
C THR A 230 8.47 -11.40 8.88
N GLY A 231 9.62 -11.97 8.54
CA GLY A 231 9.84 -12.56 7.23
C GLY A 231 9.56 -11.59 6.07
N ALA A 232 8.64 -11.98 5.20
CA ALA A 232 8.40 -11.32 3.93
C ALA A 232 7.54 -10.06 4.00
N ASP A 233 6.60 -10.02 4.95
CA ASP A 233 5.80 -8.83 5.20
C ASP A 233 6.69 -7.66 5.57
N ARG A 234 7.78 -7.93 6.29
CA ARG A 234 8.81 -6.93 6.60
C ARG A 234 9.52 -6.42 5.35
N ASP A 235 9.78 -7.26 4.37
CA ASP A 235 10.53 -6.87 3.17
C ASP A 235 9.66 -6.16 2.14
N LEU A 236 8.41 -6.60 1.97
CA LEU A 236 7.41 -5.87 1.20
C LEU A 236 7.17 -4.49 1.83
N TRP A 237 6.95 -4.46 3.14
CA TRP A 237 6.80 -3.24 3.90
C TRP A 237 8.00 -2.31 3.77
N ARG A 238 9.24 -2.83 3.81
CA ARG A 238 10.46 -2.02 3.61
C ARG A 238 10.54 -1.44 2.22
N THR A 239 10.14 -2.20 1.19
CA THR A 239 10.13 -1.72 -0.20
C THR A 239 9.12 -0.58 -0.37
N GLU A 240 7.92 -0.76 0.16
CA GLU A 240 6.88 0.28 0.12
C GLU A 240 7.26 1.50 0.96
N ARG A 241 7.83 1.28 2.15
CA ARG A 241 8.38 2.33 3.00
C ARG A 241 9.51 3.09 2.31
N GLY A 242 10.39 2.41 1.58
CA GLY A 242 11.47 3.05 0.82
C GLY A 242 10.95 4.08 -0.18
N VAL A 243 9.78 3.85 -0.78
CA VAL A 243 9.07 4.81 -1.63
C VAL A 243 8.53 5.99 -0.81
N VAL A 244 7.84 5.70 0.31
CA VAL A 244 7.27 6.73 1.20
C VAL A 244 8.36 7.63 1.78
N ASP A 245 9.52 7.07 2.13
CA ASP A 245 10.69 7.78 2.67
C ASP A 245 11.34 8.73 1.65
N GLN A 246 11.10 8.56 0.33
CA GLN A 246 11.53 9.54 -0.69
C GLN A 246 10.66 10.82 -0.68
N ALA A 247 9.50 10.78 -0.03
CA ALA A 247 8.53 11.87 -0.10
C ALA A 247 8.80 12.97 0.93
N ARG A 248 8.65 14.22 0.50
CA ARG A 248 8.45 15.35 1.41
C ARG A 248 7.00 15.32 1.90
N VAL A 249 6.82 14.88 3.14
CA VAL A 249 5.50 14.78 3.77
C VAL A 249 5.03 16.16 4.25
N ILE A 250 3.81 16.56 3.84
CA ILE A 250 3.10 17.74 4.33
C ILE A 250 1.83 17.29 5.01
N ARG A 251 1.70 17.58 6.30
CA ARG A 251 0.52 17.17 7.09
C ARG A 251 -0.61 18.19 6.92
N VAL A 252 -1.78 17.70 6.52
CA VAL A 252 -3.02 18.48 6.38
C VAL A 252 -3.93 18.15 7.55
N GLU A 253 -4.11 19.13 8.44
CA GLU A 253 -4.97 18.96 9.60
C GLU A 253 -6.45 18.92 9.20
N ARG A 254 -7.20 18.00 9.83
CA ARG A 254 -8.65 17.90 9.64
C ARG A 254 -9.37 19.12 10.22
N MET A 255 -8.94 19.55 11.40
CA MET A 255 -9.48 20.74 12.07
C MET A 255 -8.83 21.99 11.52
N TRP A 256 -9.65 22.91 11.02
CA TRP A 256 -9.15 24.14 10.41
C TRP A 256 -8.65 25.09 11.48
N SER A 257 -7.53 25.76 11.21
CA SER A 257 -7.03 26.81 12.09
C SER A 257 -7.98 27.99 12.15
N TRP A 258 -7.80 28.86 13.16
CA TRP A 258 -8.58 30.09 13.23
C TRP A 258 -8.41 30.97 11.99
N ALA A 259 -7.20 31.03 11.42
CA ALA A 259 -6.93 31.80 10.20
C ALA A 259 -7.63 31.20 8.96
N GLU A 260 -7.65 29.87 8.84
CA GLU A 260 -8.41 29.17 7.80
C GLU A 260 -9.91 29.42 7.91
N ILE A 261 -10.45 29.42 9.14
CA ILE A 261 -11.86 29.73 9.41
C ILE A 261 -12.21 31.16 9.02
N GLU A 262 -11.34 32.14 9.32
CA GLU A 262 -11.58 33.53 8.91
C GLU A 262 -11.57 33.70 7.38
N ARG A 263 -10.62 33.07 6.68
CA ARG A 263 -10.64 33.04 5.20
C ARG A 263 -11.94 32.43 4.66
N ALA A 264 -12.41 31.35 5.29
CA ALA A 264 -13.68 30.73 4.94
C ALA A 264 -14.87 31.66 5.19
N ARG A 265 -14.92 32.38 6.33
CA ARG A 265 -16.00 33.33 6.66
C ARG A 265 -16.08 34.46 5.65
N GLN A 266 -14.94 34.99 5.22
CA GLN A 266 -14.87 36.03 4.21
C GLN A 266 -15.42 35.56 2.85
N GLN A 267 -15.24 34.29 2.52
CA GLN A 267 -15.73 33.67 1.28
C GLN A 267 -17.15 33.09 1.40
N ALA A 268 -17.72 33.00 2.60
CA ALA A 268 -19.01 32.35 2.84
C ALA A 268 -20.22 33.20 2.43
N ALA A 269 -20.06 34.51 2.26
CA ALA A 269 -21.16 35.45 2.06
C ALA A 269 -22.05 35.17 0.82
N PRO A 270 -21.58 34.49 -0.25
CA PRO A 270 -22.45 33.89 -1.28
C PRO A 270 -22.57 32.35 -1.21
N ASP A 271 -21.72 31.65 -0.45
CA ASP A 271 -21.65 30.18 -0.45
C ASP A 271 -22.43 29.55 0.73
N ARG A 272 -23.63 29.05 0.42
CA ARG A 272 -24.52 28.39 1.39
C ARG A 272 -23.93 27.08 1.94
N PRO A 273 -23.34 26.17 1.13
CA PRO A 273 -22.56 25.03 1.63
C PRO A 273 -21.48 25.39 2.65
N LEU A 274 -20.61 26.36 2.36
CA LEU A 274 -19.52 26.79 3.23
C LEU A 274 -20.05 27.41 4.53
N THR A 275 -21.12 28.19 4.43
CA THR A 275 -21.82 28.75 5.59
C THR A 275 -22.34 27.66 6.54
N LEU A 276 -22.88 26.56 6.01
CA LEU A 276 -23.38 25.45 6.82
C LEU A 276 -22.23 24.64 7.44
N ALA A 277 -21.15 24.41 6.69
CA ALA A 277 -19.96 23.72 7.20
C ALA A 277 -19.29 24.53 8.33
N LEU A 278 -19.25 25.86 8.23
CA LEU A 278 -18.74 26.75 9.27
C LEU A 278 -19.53 26.67 10.58
N ARG A 279 -20.82 26.34 10.53
CA ARG A 279 -21.65 26.15 11.74
C ARG A 279 -21.42 24.79 12.41
N ALA A 280 -21.01 23.78 11.64
CA ALA A 280 -20.75 22.42 12.11
C ALA A 280 -19.26 22.11 12.40
N SER A 281 -18.38 23.08 12.12
CA SER A 281 -16.92 22.88 12.06
C SER A 281 -16.27 22.46 13.37
N SER A 282 -16.82 22.84 14.53
CA SER A 282 -16.22 22.55 15.84
C SER A 282 -16.24 21.07 16.21
N ARG A 283 -17.12 20.27 15.58
CA ARG A 283 -17.30 18.84 15.91
C ARG A 283 -16.69 17.91 14.88
N TYR A 284 -16.75 18.28 13.60
CA TYR A 284 -16.36 17.39 12.50
C TYR A 284 -15.32 18.02 11.56
N GLY A 285 -14.97 19.31 11.72
CA GLY A 285 -14.11 19.99 10.74
C GLY A 285 -14.87 20.42 9.48
N ILE A 286 -14.36 21.45 8.80
CA ILE A 286 -15.05 22.10 7.67
C ILE A 286 -15.03 21.22 6.43
N ALA A 287 -13.88 20.63 6.08
CA ALA A 287 -13.75 19.79 4.89
C ALA A 287 -14.64 18.53 4.94
N GLU A 288 -14.72 17.89 6.11
CA GLU A 288 -15.60 16.75 6.37
C GLU A 288 -17.08 17.14 6.34
N SER A 289 -17.44 18.29 6.88
CA SER A 289 -18.81 18.83 6.81
C SER A 289 -19.22 19.19 5.38
N LEU A 290 -18.29 19.71 4.56
CA LEU A 290 -18.49 19.97 3.13
C LEU A 290 -18.67 18.69 2.32
N ALA A 291 -18.18 17.56 2.83
CA ALA A 291 -18.33 16.23 2.25
C ALA A 291 -19.54 15.44 2.81
N CYS A 292 -20.27 15.98 3.80
CA CYS A 292 -21.40 15.35 4.50
C CYS A 292 -21.09 14.01 5.21
N GLY A 293 -19.84 13.72 5.58
CA GLY A 293 -19.42 12.41 6.13
C GLY A 293 -20.21 11.94 7.38
N PRO A 294 -20.20 12.71 8.49
CA PRO A 294 -20.87 12.34 9.74
C PRO A 294 -22.39 12.17 9.62
N GLU A 295 -23.03 13.01 8.79
CA GLU A 295 -24.48 12.95 8.56
C GLU A 295 -24.84 11.66 7.82
N LEU A 296 -24.02 11.24 6.85
CA LEU A 296 -24.16 9.96 6.16
C LEU A 296 -23.98 8.79 7.14
N VAL A 297 -22.93 8.80 7.96
CA VAL A 297 -22.69 7.71 8.93
C VAL A 297 -23.81 7.60 9.96
N ASN A 298 -24.30 8.72 10.48
CA ASN A 298 -25.45 8.70 11.40
C ASN A 298 -26.71 8.20 10.69
N ALA A 299 -27.00 8.67 9.48
CA ALA A 299 -28.13 8.17 8.70
C ALA A 299 -28.04 6.65 8.46
N TRP A 300 -26.84 6.13 8.19
CA TRP A 300 -26.62 4.70 8.03
C TRP A 300 -26.81 3.91 9.34
N ARG A 301 -26.29 4.41 10.46
CA ARG A 301 -26.46 3.78 11.79
C ARG A 301 -27.92 3.77 12.21
N ASP A 302 -28.62 4.89 12.07
CA ASP A 302 -30.02 5.06 12.46
C ASP A 302 -30.97 4.24 11.57
N ALA A 303 -30.60 4.01 10.30
CA ALA A 303 -31.41 3.26 9.34
C ALA A 303 -31.67 1.80 9.74
N TRP A 304 -30.87 1.23 10.64
CA TRP A 304 -31.11 -0.11 11.19
C TRP A 304 -32.33 -0.19 12.12
N SER A 305 -32.87 0.95 12.55
CA SER A 305 -34.02 1.02 13.43
C SER A 305 -35.32 0.54 12.76
N ARG A 306 -36.26 0.03 13.57
CA ARG A 306 -37.59 -0.36 13.08
C ARG A 306 -38.33 0.85 12.51
N GLY A 307 -38.89 0.71 11.31
CA GLY A 307 -39.61 1.78 10.62
C GLY A 307 -38.72 2.78 9.87
N ALA A 308 -37.39 2.59 9.88
CA ALA A 308 -36.45 3.35 9.07
C ALA A 308 -36.15 2.62 7.74
N HIS A 309 -34.87 2.42 7.39
CA HIS A 309 -34.43 1.81 6.13
C HIS A 309 -33.48 0.62 6.35
N PRO A 310 -33.89 -0.43 7.07
CA PRO A 310 -32.97 -1.51 7.45
C PRO A 310 -32.44 -2.28 6.23
N ARG A 311 -33.26 -2.44 5.17
CA ARG A 311 -32.82 -3.05 3.91
C ARG A 311 -31.83 -2.15 3.18
N GLY A 312 -32.07 -0.84 3.18
CA GLY A 312 -31.11 0.16 2.68
C GLY A 312 -29.77 0.07 3.40
N ALA A 313 -29.79 0.02 4.74
CA ALA A 313 -28.58 -0.08 5.55
C ALA A 313 -27.80 -1.37 5.28
N ALA A 314 -28.49 -2.49 5.06
CA ALA A 314 -27.87 -3.76 4.68
C ALA A 314 -27.22 -3.69 3.28
N LEU A 315 -27.87 -3.05 2.30
CA LEU A 315 -27.28 -2.82 0.98
C LEU A 315 -26.00 -1.98 1.07
N VAL A 316 -26.04 -0.88 1.82
CA VAL A 316 -24.87 -0.02 2.06
C VAL A 316 -23.74 -0.84 2.68
N THR A 317 -24.04 -1.66 3.69
CA THR A 317 -23.05 -2.51 4.37
C THR A 317 -22.41 -3.50 3.41
N ALA A 318 -23.19 -4.19 2.57
CA ALA A 318 -22.64 -5.13 1.60
C ALA A 318 -21.69 -4.45 0.61
N VAL A 319 -22.04 -3.26 0.11
CA VAL A 319 -21.17 -2.49 -0.82
C VAL A 319 -19.91 -1.98 -0.13
N VAL A 320 -20.03 -1.48 1.11
CA VAL A 320 -18.89 -1.08 1.94
C VAL A 320 -17.98 -2.27 2.21
N ASP A 321 -18.53 -3.44 2.54
CA ASP A 321 -17.73 -4.62 2.84
C ASP A 321 -17.07 -5.25 1.62
N TYR A 322 -17.66 -5.14 0.42
CA TYR A 322 -16.93 -5.47 -0.82
C TYR A 322 -15.69 -4.59 -1.01
N ARG A 323 -15.83 -3.29 -0.76
CA ARG A 323 -14.71 -2.33 -0.85
C ARG A 323 -13.65 -2.64 0.20
N ARG A 324 -14.07 -2.88 1.45
CA ARG A 324 -13.19 -3.28 2.56
C ARG A 324 -12.52 -4.62 2.33
N ALA A 325 -13.13 -5.54 1.59
CA ALA A 325 -12.52 -6.80 1.19
C ALA A 325 -11.42 -6.66 0.12
N GLY A 326 -11.23 -5.46 -0.45
CA GLY A 326 -10.22 -5.17 -1.46
C GLY A 326 -10.77 -4.95 -2.87
N LEU A 327 -12.09 -4.98 -3.10
CA LEU A 327 -12.63 -4.75 -4.44
C LEU A 327 -12.63 -3.25 -4.78
N ARG A 328 -11.76 -2.84 -5.71
CA ARG A 328 -11.47 -1.42 -5.97
C ARG A 328 -12.43 -0.72 -6.95
N ARG A 329 -13.11 -1.47 -7.82
CA ARG A 329 -14.03 -0.90 -8.82
C ARG A 329 -15.45 -0.69 -8.26
N PRO A 330 -16.32 0.08 -8.96
CA PRO A 330 -17.75 0.07 -8.69
C PRO A 330 -18.33 -1.35 -8.71
N ILE A 331 -19.28 -1.61 -7.81
CA ILE A 331 -19.87 -2.92 -7.53
C ILE A 331 -21.14 -3.10 -8.35
N PRO A 332 -21.34 -4.21 -9.08
CA PRO A 332 -22.59 -4.44 -9.82
C PRO A 332 -23.77 -4.46 -8.85
N LEU A 333 -24.86 -3.75 -9.18
CA LEU A 333 -26.05 -3.71 -8.33
C LEU A 333 -26.59 -5.12 -8.04
N VAL A 334 -26.54 -6.01 -9.03
CA VAL A 334 -26.96 -7.41 -8.89
C VAL A 334 -26.20 -8.16 -7.78
N TRP A 335 -24.93 -7.84 -7.55
CA TRP A 335 -24.15 -8.46 -6.46
C TRP A 335 -24.58 -7.94 -5.09
N ALA A 336 -24.72 -6.62 -4.95
CA ALA A 336 -25.23 -6.00 -3.71
C ALA A 336 -26.63 -6.53 -3.36
N ARG A 337 -27.49 -6.73 -4.36
CA ARG A 337 -28.83 -7.31 -4.19
C ARG A 337 -28.78 -8.76 -3.70
N ALA A 338 -27.84 -9.58 -4.20
CA ALA A 338 -27.71 -10.97 -3.77
C ALA A 338 -27.19 -11.09 -2.33
N ASP A 339 -26.23 -10.24 -1.94
CA ASP A 339 -25.43 -10.48 -0.74
C ASP A 339 -25.83 -9.60 0.47
N HIS A 340 -26.85 -8.73 0.36
CA HIS A 340 -27.32 -7.90 1.49
C HIS A 340 -28.19 -8.65 2.51
N GLU A 341 -28.94 -9.68 2.10
CA GLU A 341 -29.91 -10.34 2.99
C GLU A 341 -29.30 -11.02 4.22
N PRO A 342 -28.11 -11.67 4.16
CA PRO A 342 -27.45 -12.20 5.34
C PRO A 342 -27.27 -11.17 6.46
N TYR A 343 -26.97 -9.90 6.14
CA TYR A 343 -26.85 -8.83 7.13
C TYR A 343 -28.18 -8.56 7.85
N LEU A 344 -29.30 -8.60 7.12
CA LEU A 344 -30.64 -8.47 7.72
C LEU A 344 -30.96 -9.64 8.64
N ARG A 345 -30.63 -10.87 8.21
CA ARG A 345 -30.85 -12.08 9.01
C ARG A 345 -30.05 -12.04 10.31
N ALA A 346 -28.77 -11.63 10.25
CA ALA A 346 -27.89 -11.55 11.40
C ALA A 346 -28.38 -10.55 12.47
N ARG A 347 -29.02 -9.44 12.07
CA ARG A 347 -29.45 -8.37 13.00
C ARG A 347 -30.89 -8.46 13.50
N GLY A 348 -31.82 -9.08 12.77
CA GLY A 348 -33.23 -9.07 13.18
C GLY A 348 -34.19 -10.02 12.47
N GLY A 349 -33.69 -11.01 11.72
CA GLY A 349 -34.50 -12.10 11.16
C GLY A 349 -35.52 -11.69 10.07
N ALA A 350 -36.52 -12.55 9.83
CA ALA A 350 -37.50 -12.41 8.74
C ALA A 350 -38.32 -11.10 8.75
N GLN A 351 -38.40 -10.43 9.90
CA GLN A 351 -39.18 -9.20 10.09
C GLN A 351 -38.52 -7.97 9.46
N LEU A 352 -37.18 -7.91 9.41
CA LEU A 352 -36.47 -6.83 8.72
C LEU A 352 -36.44 -7.03 7.20
N LEU A 353 -36.58 -8.28 6.74
CA LEU A 353 -36.63 -8.61 5.31
C LEU A 353 -37.90 -8.07 4.63
N SER A 354 -39.04 -8.01 5.32
CA SER A 354 -40.31 -7.52 4.73
C SER A 354 -40.58 -6.02 4.95
N ALA A 355 -39.70 -5.31 5.66
CA ALA A 355 -39.95 -3.92 6.09
C ALA A 355 -39.94 -2.90 4.94
N GLU A 356 -39.17 -3.15 3.88
CA GLU A 356 -38.91 -2.19 2.80
C GLU A 356 -38.67 -2.95 1.48
N THR A 357 -39.11 -2.38 0.35
CA THR A 357 -38.80 -2.93 -0.98
C THR A 357 -37.37 -2.57 -1.40
N LEU A 358 -36.77 -3.38 -2.27
CA LEU A 358 -35.40 -3.16 -2.75
C LEU A 358 -35.22 -1.81 -3.45
N ASP A 359 -36.22 -1.36 -4.21
CA ASP A 359 -36.17 -0.08 -4.91
C ASP A 359 -36.23 1.11 -3.96
N ARG A 360 -37.03 1.03 -2.88
CA ARG A 360 -37.05 2.07 -1.84
C ARG A 360 -35.72 2.10 -1.08
N ALA A 361 -35.18 0.94 -0.76
CA ALA A 361 -33.89 0.80 -0.09
C ALA A 361 -32.75 1.40 -0.93
N LEU A 362 -32.73 1.11 -2.24
CA LEU A 362 -31.75 1.66 -3.17
C LEU A 362 -31.92 3.17 -3.36
N ALA A 363 -33.16 3.63 -3.52
CA ALA A 363 -33.47 5.06 -3.67
C ALA A 363 -33.01 5.85 -2.44
N TRP A 364 -33.25 5.34 -1.23
CA TRP A 364 -32.76 5.93 0.00
C TRP A 364 -31.22 5.93 0.06
N ALA A 365 -30.58 4.80 -0.22
CA ALA A 365 -29.12 4.69 -0.15
C ALA A 365 -28.41 5.62 -1.14
N CYS A 366 -29.01 5.85 -2.31
CA CYS A 366 -28.48 6.75 -3.35
C CYS A 366 -28.95 8.19 -3.20
N GLN A 367 -29.88 8.48 -2.28
CA GLN A 367 -30.43 9.82 -2.11
C GLN A 367 -29.31 10.78 -1.65
N PRO A 368 -28.97 11.81 -2.44
CA PRO A 368 -27.94 12.75 -2.04
C PRO A 368 -28.35 13.48 -0.76
N VAL A 369 -27.51 13.41 0.27
CA VAL A 369 -27.70 14.22 1.47
C VAL A 369 -27.20 15.63 1.15
N ARG A 370 -28.12 16.60 1.14
CA ARG A 370 -27.78 18.02 1.02
C ARG A 370 -26.98 18.40 -0.24
N ALA A 371 -27.10 17.65 -1.33
CA ALA A 371 -26.44 17.86 -2.63
C ALA A 371 -24.92 17.54 -2.70
N THR A 372 -24.39 16.67 -1.83
CA THR A 372 -23.04 16.06 -1.99
C THR A 372 -23.10 14.74 -2.74
N SER A 373 -23.38 13.65 -2.01
CA SER A 373 -23.51 12.26 -2.45
C SER A 373 -24.48 11.52 -1.53
N GLY A 374 -25.02 10.40 -2.00
CA GLY A 374 -25.69 9.42 -1.13
C GLY A 374 -24.67 8.56 -0.37
N LEU A 375 -25.16 7.63 0.44
CA LEU A 375 -24.33 6.57 1.02
C LEU A 375 -23.69 5.73 -0.10
N LEU A 376 -24.45 5.53 -1.17
CA LEU A 376 -24.02 4.93 -2.42
C LEU A 376 -24.18 5.92 -3.57
N VAL A 377 -23.30 5.82 -4.55
CA VAL A 377 -23.43 6.48 -5.85
C VAL A 377 -23.79 5.40 -6.86
N HIS A 378 -24.96 5.53 -7.50
CA HIS A 378 -25.42 4.62 -8.54
C HIS A 378 -25.17 5.23 -9.91
N ASP A 379 -24.46 4.50 -10.76
CA ASP A 379 -24.38 4.79 -12.19
C ASP A 379 -25.48 4.01 -12.92
N PRO A 380 -26.54 4.69 -13.40
CA PRO A 380 -27.65 4.02 -14.06
C PRO A 380 -27.29 3.48 -15.45
N THR A 381 -26.17 3.91 -16.06
CA THR A 381 -25.76 3.45 -17.38
C THR A 381 -25.07 2.10 -17.33
N THR A 382 -24.25 1.89 -16.30
CA THR A 382 -23.52 0.63 -16.08
C THR A 382 -24.20 -0.27 -15.04
N ASP A 383 -25.17 0.24 -14.29
CA ASP A 383 -25.84 -0.41 -13.16
C ASP A 383 -24.87 -0.83 -12.03
N HIS A 384 -23.93 0.07 -11.71
CA HIS A 384 -22.93 -0.13 -10.67
C HIS A 384 -23.10 0.86 -9.50
N LEU A 385 -22.67 0.41 -8.32
CA LEU A 385 -22.71 1.14 -7.06
C LEU A 385 -21.29 1.41 -6.56
N LEU A 386 -21.04 2.62 -6.09
CA LEU A 386 -19.82 2.94 -5.37
C LEU A 386 -20.20 3.42 -3.97
N ALA A 387 -19.62 2.82 -2.94
CA ALA A 387 -19.76 3.34 -1.59
C ALA A 387 -18.99 4.65 -1.46
N PHE A 388 -19.54 5.59 -0.71
CA PHE A 388 -18.81 6.79 -0.35
C PHE A 388 -17.59 6.43 0.52
N ASP A 389 -16.38 6.84 0.10
CA ASP A 389 -15.13 6.32 0.70
C ASP A 389 -14.97 6.62 2.20
N TYR A 390 -15.67 7.65 2.71
CA TYR A 390 -15.74 7.95 4.14
C TYR A 390 -16.38 6.79 4.96
N LEU A 391 -17.23 5.97 4.34
CA LEU A 391 -17.86 4.82 5.00
C LEU A 391 -16.89 3.67 5.25
N LEU A 392 -15.75 3.63 4.56
CA LEU A 392 -14.79 2.51 4.63
C LEU A 392 -13.96 2.52 5.92
N ALA A 393 -13.80 3.69 6.54
CA ALA A 393 -12.95 3.92 7.71
C ALA A 393 -13.76 4.34 8.95
N CYS A 394 -15.03 3.93 9.05
CA CYS A 394 -15.85 4.26 10.20
C CYS A 394 -15.41 3.49 11.46
N ASP A 395 -15.37 4.18 12.60
CA ASP A 395 -15.09 3.54 13.89
C ASP A 395 -16.16 2.50 14.24
N GLY A 396 -15.71 1.39 14.83
CA GLY A 396 -16.57 0.33 15.37
C GLY A 396 -17.16 -0.61 14.31
N MET A 397 -16.59 -0.67 13.11
CA MET A 397 -17.01 -1.60 12.07
C MET A 397 -16.59 -3.03 12.38
N GLU A 398 -17.52 -3.97 12.23
CA GLU A 398 -17.23 -5.41 12.33
C GLU A 398 -16.31 -5.87 11.16
N PRO A 399 -15.48 -6.92 11.35
CA PRO A 399 -14.69 -7.48 10.26
C PRO A 399 -15.57 -7.96 9.10
N VAL A 400 -15.04 -7.94 7.88
CA VAL A 400 -15.77 -8.43 6.69
C VAL A 400 -16.20 -9.89 6.92
N PRO A 401 -17.50 -10.21 6.85
CA PRO A 401 -18.00 -11.56 7.15
C PRO A 401 -17.49 -12.63 6.18
N ASP A 402 -17.27 -13.85 6.68
CA ASP A 402 -16.80 -14.99 5.85
C ASP A 402 -17.74 -15.27 4.67
N HIS A 403 -19.05 -15.23 4.90
CA HIS A 403 -20.03 -15.54 3.85
C HIS A 403 -19.94 -14.57 2.66
N LEU A 404 -19.70 -13.27 2.90
CA LEU A 404 -19.53 -12.29 1.83
C LEU A 404 -18.24 -12.57 1.08
N TRP A 405 -17.15 -12.79 1.83
CA TRP A 405 -15.83 -13.03 1.25
C TRP A 405 -15.83 -14.27 0.33
N TYR A 406 -16.40 -15.39 0.78
CA TYR A 406 -16.51 -16.61 -0.02
C TYR A 406 -17.49 -16.49 -1.19
N ALA A 407 -18.52 -15.64 -1.10
CA ALA A 407 -19.41 -15.34 -2.23
C ALA A 407 -18.74 -14.45 -3.28
N LEU A 408 -17.83 -13.56 -2.83
CA LEU A 408 -17.09 -12.63 -3.68
C LEU A 408 -15.99 -13.32 -4.49
N LEU A 409 -15.17 -14.18 -3.86
CA LEU A 409 -13.97 -14.75 -4.48
C LEU A 409 -14.21 -15.42 -5.87
N PRO A 410 -15.28 -16.20 -6.08
CA PRO A 410 -15.53 -16.82 -7.38
C PRO A 410 -15.95 -15.81 -8.47
N ARG A 411 -16.43 -14.61 -8.09
CA ARG A 411 -16.99 -13.61 -9.00
C ARG A 411 -15.95 -12.60 -9.49
N VAL A 412 -14.83 -12.48 -8.80
CA VAL A 412 -13.77 -11.51 -9.10
C VAL A 412 -12.79 -12.02 -10.15
N THR A 413 -12.15 -11.09 -10.85
CA THR A 413 -11.04 -11.40 -11.76
C THR A 413 -9.81 -11.85 -10.99
N GLU A 414 -8.81 -12.39 -11.68
CA GLU A 414 -7.54 -12.79 -11.07
C GLU A 414 -6.77 -11.62 -10.46
N GLU A 415 -6.88 -10.42 -11.05
CA GLU A 415 -6.27 -9.19 -10.53
C GLU A 415 -6.97 -8.71 -9.26
N GLU A 416 -8.29 -8.73 -9.27
CA GLU A 416 -9.10 -8.40 -8.08
C GLU A 416 -8.88 -9.44 -6.97
N ALA A 417 -8.71 -10.72 -7.31
CA ALA A 417 -8.36 -11.75 -6.34
C ALA A 417 -6.99 -11.49 -5.70
N TYR A 418 -6.04 -10.94 -6.45
CA TYR A 418 -4.75 -10.51 -5.90
C TYR A 418 -4.92 -9.36 -4.88
N ASP A 419 -5.73 -8.34 -5.19
CA ASP A 419 -6.07 -7.27 -4.24
C ASP A 419 -6.76 -7.79 -2.97
N LEU A 420 -7.74 -8.68 -3.13
CA LEU A 420 -8.40 -9.38 -2.02
C LEU A 420 -7.40 -10.17 -1.17
N GLY A 421 -6.41 -10.80 -1.82
CA GLY A 421 -5.34 -11.54 -1.17
C GLY A 421 -4.48 -10.65 -0.29
N LEU A 422 -4.06 -9.49 -0.81
CA LEU A 422 -3.26 -8.51 -0.06
C LEU A 422 -4.00 -7.99 1.18
N VAL A 423 -5.27 -7.62 1.03
CA VAL A 423 -6.08 -7.16 2.17
C VAL A 423 -6.24 -8.28 3.20
N ALA A 424 -6.59 -9.49 2.77
CA ALA A 424 -6.75 -10.62 3.67
C ALA A 424 -5.43 -11.00 4.37
N HIS A 425 -4.29 -10.86 3.70
CA HIS A 425 -2.98 -11.11 4.29
C HIS A 425 -2.64 -10.05 5.34
N GLY A 426 -2.86 -8.77 5.05
CA GLY A 426 -2.68 -7.67 6.01
C GLY A 426 -3.59 -7.76 7.24
N GLU A 427 -4.78 -8.37 7.11
CA GLU A 427 -5.66 -8.69 8.24
C GLU A 427 -5.32 -10.01 8.95
N LEU A 428 -4.19 -10.65 8.61
CA LEU A 428 -3.73 -11.96 9.10
C LEU A 428 -4.76 -13.09 8.88
N ARG A 429 -5.64 -12.96 7.88
CA ARG A 429 -6.62 -13.98 7.46
C ARG A 429 -5.98 -14.91 6.44
N LEU A 430 -4.94 -15.63 6.84
CA LEU A 430 -4.06 -16.43 5.96
C LEU A 430 -4.81 -17.42 5.06
N ARG A 431 -5.91 -18.04 5.54
CA ARG A 431 -6.74 -18.94 4.73
C ARG A 431 -7.44 -18.21 3.58
N ARG A 432 -7.94 -17.01 3.84
CA ARG A 432 -8.57 -16.13 2.82
C ARG A 432 -7.50 -15.67 1.82
N ALA A 433 -6.38 -15.16 2.32
CA ALA A 433 -5.27 -14.71 1.50
C ALA A 433 -4.77 -15.81 0.54
N ARG A 434 -4.54 -17.02 1.06
CA ARG A 434 -4.11 -18.17 0.26
C ARG A 434 -5.11 -18.51 -0.84
N ALA A 435 -6.40 -18.59 -0.52
CA ALA A 435 -7.43 -18.89 -1.51
C ALA A 435 -7.53 -17.80 -2.60
N ALA A 436 -7.35 -16.54 -2.22
CA ALA A 436 -7.33 -15.42 -3.15
C ALA A 436 -6.11 -15.45 -4.09
N PHE A 437 -4.91 -15.68 -3.57
CA PHE A 437 -3.71 -15.79 -4.40
C PHE A 437 -3.74 -17.04 -5.30
N LEU A 438 -4.27 -18.17 -4.82
CA LEU A 438 -4.51 -19.34 -5.68
C LEU A 438 -5.47 -19.03 -6.83
N LYS A 439 -6.50 -18.21 -6.59
CA LYS A 439 -7.38 -17.70 -7.65
C LYS A 439 -6.61 -16.78 -8.59
N ALA A 440 -5.80 -15.86 -8.07
CA ALA A 440 -4.97 -14.95 -8.87
C ALA A 440 -4.01 -15.69 -9.81
N LEU A 441 -3.48 -16.84 -9.39
CA LEU A 441 -2.58 -17.68 -10.20
C LEU A 441 -3.25 -18.41 -11.37
N GLN A 442 -4.58 -18.37 -11.51
CA GLN A 442 -5.26 -18.91 -12.68
C GLN A 442 -4.89 -18.15 -13.97
N ARG A 443 -4.37 -16.92 -13.84
CA ARG A 443 -3.74 -16.14 -14.90
C ARG A 443 -2.41 -15.57 -14.41
N PRO A 444 -1.48 -15.17 -15.29
CA PRO A 444 -0.20 -14.59 -14.88
C PRO A 444 -0.41 -13.18 -14.31
N VAL A 445 -0.77 -13.10 -13.04
CA VAL A 445 -0.73 -11.87 -12.24
C VAL A 445 0.66 -11.77 -11.63
N SER A 446 1.42 -10.77 -12.05
CA SER A 446 2.75 -10.54 -11.49
C SER A 446 2.65 -10.25 -9.98
N GLY A 447 3.67 -10.68 -9.24
CA GLY A 447 3.68 -10.68 -7.77
C GLY A 447 2.81 -11.73 -7.07
N ALA A 448 1.84 -12.38 -7.73
CA ALA A 448 0.93 -13.33 -7.07
C ALA A 448 1.62 -14.60 -6.56
N GLU A 449 2.61 -15.12 -7.30
CA GLU A 449 3.38 -16.29 -6.88
C GLU A 449 4.25 -15.97 -5.65
N LEU A 450 4.91 -14.80 -5.65
CA LEU A 450 5.67 -14.34 -4.49
C LEU A 450 4.73 -14.20 -3.29
N ALA A 451 3.63 -13.45 -3.43
CA ALA A 451 2.65 -13.24 -2.38
C ALA A 451 2.06 -14.56 -1.83
N LEU A 452 1.79 -15.54 -2.70
CA LEU A 452 1.38 -16.87 -2.26
C LEU A 452 2.49 -17.56 -1.44
N ALA A 453 3.75 -17.48 -1.87
CA ALA A 453 4.86 -18.05 -1.12
C ALA A 453 4.95 -17.44 0.29
N LEU A 454 4.73 -16.13 0.42
CA LEU A 454 4.75 -15.44 1.71
C LEU A 454 3.63 -15.95 2.61
N VAL A 455 2.39 -15.98 2.10
CA VAL A 455 1.24 -16.51 2.85
C VAL A 455 1.42 -17.97 3.24
N LEU A 456 2.10 -18.76 2.40
CA LEU A 456 2.41 -20.15 2.72
C LEU A 456 3.40 -20.26 3.87
N ALA A 457 4.45 -19.43 3.88
CA ALA A 457 5.40 -19.36 4.99
C ALA A 457 4.69 -18.99 6.29
N ASP A 458 3.92 -17.88 6.30
CA ASP A 458 3.18 -17.40 7.47
C ASP A 458 2.12 -18.40 7.96
N ALA A 459 1.55 -19.19 7.04
CA ALA A 459 0.61 -20.26 7.36
C ALA A 459 1.31 -21.53 7.90
N GLY A 460 2.60 -21.48 8.20
CA GLY A 460 3.37 -22.61 8.71
C GLY A 460 3.59 -23.71 7.67
N ARG A 461 3.70 -23.34 6.39
CA ARG A 461 3.97 -24.25 5.25
C ARG A 461 5.25 -23.85 4.50
N PRO A 462 6.38 -23.69 5.20
CA PRO A 462 7.60 -23.12 4.63
C PRO A 462 8.19 -23.96 3.50
N ARG A 463 8.02 -25.29 3.46
CA ARG A 463 8.57 -26.13 2.38
C ARG A 463 7.87 -25.92 1.04
N GLU A 464 6.57 -25.67 1.08
CA GLU A 464 5.83 -25.28 -0.12
C GLU A 464 6.20 -23.88 -0.58
N ALA A 465 6.42 -22.95 0.34
CA ALA A 465 6.95 -21.62 0.03
C ALA A 465 8.34 -21.70 -0.64
N ILE A 466 9.26 -22.50 -0.08
CA ILE A 466 10.60 -22.76 -0.64
C ILE A 466 10.49 -23.23 -2.10
N THR A 467 9.61 -24.19 -2.37
CA THR A 467 9.45 -24.77 -3.71
C THR A 467 9.03 -23.70 -4.72
N LEU A 468 8.09 -22.83 -4.33
CA LEU A 468 7.61 -21.73 -5.18
C LEU A 468 8.69 -20.65 -5.38
N LEU A 469 9.42 -20.28 -4.32
CA LEU A 469 10.50 -19.29 -4.37
C LEU A 469 11.69 -19.76 -5.19
N GLU A 470 12.08 -21.03 -5.11
CA GLU A 470 13.13 -21.60 -5.95
C GLU A 470 12.73 -21.59 -7.42
N ASP A 471 11.46 -21.86 -7.73
CA ASP A 471 10.95 -21.80 -9.08
C ASP A 471 10.98 -20.38 -9.65
N LEU A 472 10.50 -19.40 -8.89
CA LEU A 472 10.58 -17.98 -9.22
C LEU A 472 12.02 -17.55 -9.47
N ARG A 473 12.93 -17.95 -8.59
CA ARG A 473 14.36 -17.64 -8.71
C ARG A 473 14.98 -18.25 -9.98
N ARG A 474 14.66 -19.51 -10.30
CA ARG A 474 15.15 -20.16 -11.54
C ARG A 474 14.65 -19.46 -12.79
N ARG A 475 13.41 -18.96 -12.78
CA ARG A 475 12.82 -18.20 -13.90
C ARG A 475 13.29 -16.75 -13.97
N GLY A 476 14.00 -16.25 -12.94
CA GLY A 476 14.32 -14.82 -12.84
C GLY A 476 13.08 -13.94 -12.68
N ALA A 477 12.00 -14.49 -12.11
CA ALA A 477 10.72 -13.82 -11.96
C ALA A 477 10.63 -13.12 -10.59
N GLY A 478 11.33 -11.99 -10.47
CA GLY A 478 11.37 -11.15 -9.26
C GLY A 478 12.76 -10.59 -8.97
N ASP A 479 12.84 -9.70 -7.98
CA ASP A 479 14.11 -9.17 -7.52
C ASP A 479 14.97 -10.26 -6.86
N PRO A 480 16.21 -10.52 -7.33
CA PRO A 480 17.04 -11.59 -6.81
C PRO A 480 17.36 -11.49 -5.31
N LEU A 481 17.56 -10.28 -4.77
CA LEU A 481 17.86 -10.09 -3.34
C LEU A 481 16.65 -10.45 -2.48
N THR A 482 15.46 -10.01 -2.89
CA THR A 482 14.18 -10.32 -2.25
C THR A 482 13.93 -11.83 -2.26
N LEU A 483 14.05 -12.47 -3.43
CA LEU A 483 13.83 -13.91 -3.54
C LEU A 483 14.81 -14.74 -2.71
N ASP A 484 16.11 -14.41 -2.74
CA ASP A 484 17.11 -15.13 -1.94
C ASP A 484 16.89 -14.92 -0.43
N ARG A 485 16.43 -13.73 -0.02
CA ARG A 485 16.08 -13.43 1.36
C ARG A 485 14.89 -14.25 1.83
N GLN A 486 13.79 -14.26 1.07
CA GLN A 486 12.61 -15.05 1.42
C GLN A 486 12.90 -16.54 1.45
N LEU A 487 13.71 -17.01 0.50
CA LEU A 487 14.11 -18.41 0.46
C LEU A 487 14.90 -18.78 1.72
N ALA A 488 15.88 -17.95 2.12
CA ALA A 488 16.66 -18.17 3.33
C ALA A 488 15.78 -18.15 4.59
N HIS A 489 14.78 -17.27 4.65
CA HIS A 489 13.82 -17.20 5.74
C HIS A 489 12.96 -18.47 5.82
N CYS A 490 12.35 -18.90 4.71
CA CYS A 490 11.54 -20.12 4.69
C CYS A 490 12.37 -21.36 5.04
N ILE A 491 13.64 -21.43 4.62
CA ILE A 491 14.58 -22.49 5.02
C ILE A 491 14.78 -22.50 6.54
N ALA A 492 14.91 -21.33 7.17
CA ALA A 492 15.00 -21.22 8.62
C ALA A 492 13.71 -21.70 9.30
N GLU A 493 12.54 -21.28 8.81
CA GLU A 493 11.23 -21.71 9.34
C GLU A 493 10.98 -23.21 9.17
N ALA A 494 11.51 -23.83 8.11
CA ALA A 494 11.49 -25.28 7.93
C ALA A 494 12.40 -26.04 8.94
N GLY A 495 13.20 -25.31 9.72
CA GLY A 495 14.15 -25.85 10.71
C GLY A 495 15.55 -26.14 10.16
N GLU A 496 15.83 -25.77 8.91
CA GLU A 496 17.11 -26.02 8.25
C GLU A 496 18.13 -24.90 8.54
N PHE A 497 18.30 -24.57 9.82
CA PHE A 497 19.05 -23.39 10.27
C PHE A 497 20.49 -23.32 9.76
N ARG A 498 21.20 -24.46 9.61
CA ARG A 498 22.57 -24.47 9.06
C ARG A 498 22.61 -24.02 7.60
N GLU A 499 21.61 -24.37 6.80
CA GLU A 499 21.52 -23.89 5.42
C GLU A 499 21.11 -22.41 5.39
N ALA A 500 20.16 -22.02 6.24
CA ALA A 500 19.75 -20.62 6.36
C ALA A 500 20.94 -19.71 6.72
N VAL A 501 21.82 -20.12 7.65
CA VAL A 501 23.06 -19.38 7.98
C VAL A 501 23.92 -19.17 6.74
N ARG A 502 24.14 -20.21 5.92
CA ARG A 502 24.95 -20.08 4.70
C ARG A 502 24.33 -19.09 3.71
N ARG A 503 23.02 -19.17 3.51
CA ARG A 503 22.28 -18.29 2.58
C ARG A 503 22.28 -16.84 3.05
N PHE A 504 21.97 -16.59 4.33
CA PHE A 504 21.98 -15.25 4.89
C PHE A 504 23.41 -14.67 4.95
N ALA A 505 24.44 -15.45 5.25
CA ALA A 505 25.82 -14.96 5.22
C ALA A 505 26.25 -14.54 3.81
N ASP A 506 25.86 -15.28 2.78
CA ASP A 506 26.10 -14.90 1.39
C ASP A 506 25.33 -13.63 0.99
N LEU A 507 24.06 -13.56 1.35
CA LEU A 507 23.22 -12.38 1.10
C LEU A 507 23.74 -11.14 1.85
N ALA A 508 24.28 -11.30 3.07
CA ALA A 508 24.89 -10.23 3.85
C ALA A 508 26.10 -9.64 3.11
N ARG A 509 26.97 -10.47 2.53
CA ARG A 509 28.10 -9.99 1.72
C ARG A 509 27.65 -9.21 0.49
N ARG A 510 26.61 -9.69 -0.21
CA ARG A 510 26.07 -9.03 -1.40
C ARG A 510 25.41 -7.69 -1.07
N THR A 511 24.58 -7.66 -0.03
CA THR A 511 23.92 -6.42 0.44
C THR A 511 24.93 -5.41 0.99
N ASP A 512 25.97 -5.87 1.68
CA ASP A 512 27.08 -5.01 2.13
C ASP A 512 27.78 -4.31 0.96
N GLN A 513 28.07 -5.04 -0.13
CA GLN A 513 28.69 -4.48 -1.33
C GLN A 513 27.77 -3.54 -2.12
N LEU A 514 26.48 -3.86 -2.19
CA LEU A 514 25.51 -3.14 -3.02
C LEU A 514 24.91 -1.91 -2.32
N LEU A 515 24.55 -2.05 -1.05
CA LEU A 515 23.79 -1.07 -0.28
C LEU A 515 24.66 -0.39 0.80
N GLY A 516 25.77 -1.01 1.17
CA GLY A 516 26.67 -0.55 2.21
C GLY A 516 26.43 -1.22 3.57
N PRO A 517 27.42 -1.15 4.48
CA PRO A 517 27.42 -1.86 5.78
C PRO A 517 26.38 -1.34 6.77
N ASN A 518 25.95 -0.08 6.64
CA ASN A 518 24.98 0.55 7.55
C ASN A 518 23.56 0.55 6.97
N HIS A 519 23.35 -0.02 5.78
CA HIS A 519 22.02 -0.07 5.19
C HIS A 519 21.09 -0.96 6.03
N PRO A 520 19.84 -0.56 6.29
CA PRO A 520 18.89 -1.34 7.09
C PRO A 520 18.74 -2.80 6.63
N ASP A 521 18.81 -3.07 5.32
CA ASP A 521 18.73 -4.44 4.79
C ASP A 521 19.99 -5.27 5.01
N THR A 522 21.17 -4.68 4.87
CA THR A 522 22.43 -5.35 5.22
C THR A 522 22.42 -5.72 6.70
N LEU A 523 22.03 -4.78 7.56
CA LEU A 523 21.88 -5.02 8.99
C LEU A 523 20.76 -6.03 9.29
N GLY A 524 19.69 -6.03 8.48
CA GLY A 524 18.58 -6.99 8.51
C GLY A 524 19.06 -8.42 8.31
N VAL A 525 19.72 -8.67 7.17
CA VAL A 525 20.21 -10.00 6.79
C VAL A 525 21.28 -10.51 7.77
N ARG A 526 22.14 -9.63 8.29
CA ARG A 526 23.12 -10.01 9.33
C ARG A 526 22.47 -10.44 10.64
N HIS A 527 21.35 -9.80 11.03
CA HIS A 527 20.57 -10.25 12.18
C HIS A 527 20.05 -11.67 11.99
N GLU A 528 19.44 -11.94 10.83
CA GLU A 528 18.89 -13.26 10.51
C GLU A 528 19.99 -14.34 10.48
N ALA A 529 21.16 -14.03 9.90
CA ALA A 529 22.31 -14.94 9.93
C ALA A 529 22.73 -15.31 11.36
N ALA A 530 22.83 -14.31 12.25
CA ALA A 530 23.22 -14.52 13.64
C ALA A 530 22.12 -15.23 14.46
N TYR A 531 20.84 -14.93 14.18
CA TYR A 531 19.70 -15.65 14.75
C TYR A 531 19.73 -17.13 14.36
N CYS A 532 19.83 -17.44 13.06
CA CYS A 532 19.93 -18.82 12.60
C CYS A 532 21.17 -19.56 13.14
N ALA A 533 22.29 -18.86 13.36
CA ALA A 533 23.47 -19.47 14.00
C ALA A 533 23.16 -19.93 15.43
N GLY A 534 22.43 -19.10 16.20
CA GLY A 534 21.98 -19.43 17.55
C GLY A 534 21.02 -20.61 17.56
N GLU A 535 20.02 -20.62 16.66
CA GLU A 535 19.10 -21.75 16.50
C GLU A 535 19.79 -23.05 16.04
N ALA A 536 20.88 -22.94 15.27
CA ALA A 536 21.71 -24.08 14.88
C ALA A 536 22.63 -24.59 16.02
N GLY A 537 22.63 -23.92 17.18
CA GLY A 537 23.43 -24.25 18.35
C GLY A 537 24.79 -23.55 18.44
N ASP A 538 25.16 -22.71 17.47
CA ASP A 538 26.38 -21.89 17.53
C ASP A 538 26.12 -20.57 18.28
N LEU A 539 25.97 -20.72 19.61
CA LEU A 539 25.68 -19.60 20.50
C LEU A 539 26.82 -18.57 20.52
N SER A 540 28.07 -19.01 20.35
CA SER A 540 29.25 -18.12 20.37
C SER A 540 29.21 -17.14 19.21
N THR A 541 29.06 -17.63 17.98
CA THR A 541 28.99 -16.78 16.78
C THR A 541 27.75 -15.87 16.85
N SER A 542 26.61 -16.41 17.29
CA SER A 542 25.37 -15.64 17.43
C SER A 542 25.53 -14.45 18.38
N VAL A 543 26.02 -14.69 19.60
CA VAL A 543 26.22 -13.62 20.60
C VAL A 543 27.23 -12.59 20.11
N GLN A 544 28.34 -13.02 19.48
CA GLN A 544 29.35 -12.12 18.94
C GLN A 544 28.77 -11.19 17.87
N GLU A 545 28.10 -11.74 16.86
CA GLU A 545 27.51 -10.95 15.77
C GLU A 545 26.37 -10.05 16.25
N LEU A 546 25.48 -10.55 17.10
CA LEU A 546 24.38 -9.75 17.65
C LEU A 546 24.88 -8.61 18.54
N THR A 547 25.99 -8.80 19.27
CA THR A 547 26.62 -7.73 20.06
C THR A 547 27.13 -6.61 19.15
N ALA A 548 27.89 -6.96 18.09
CA ALA A 548 28.37 -5.98 17.12
C ALA A 548 27.21 -5.27 16.42
N LEU A 549 26.17 -6.02 16.04
CA LEU A 549 25.01 -5.52 15.34
C LEU A 549 24.15 -4.59 16.20
N ALA A 550 23.99 -4.88 17.50
CA ALA A 550 23.26 -4.02 18.42
C ALA A 550 23.88 -2.62 18.49
N VAL A 551 25.22 -2.54 18.54
CA VAL A 551 25.95 -1.26 18.54
C VAL A 551 25.78 -0.54 17.21
N GLN A 552 25.85 -1.25 16.08
CA GLN A 552 25.67 -0.65 14.76
C GLN A 552 24.24 -0.13 14.55
N ARG A 553 23.22 -0.92 14.88
CA ARG A 553 21.80 -0.51 14.80
C ARG A 553 21.50 0.64 15.74
N HIS A 554 22.06 0.65 16.95
CA HIS A 554 21.91 1.77 17.87
C HIS A 554 22.43 3.08 17.26
N ARG A 555 23.58 3.07 16.58
CA ARG A 555 24.14 4.27 15.92
C ARG A 555 23.37 4.67 14.66
N ALA A 556 22.95 3.70 13.84
CA ALA A 556 22.33 3.97 12.55
C ALA A 556 20.84 4.30 12.64
N LEU A 557 20.11 3.62 13.53
CA LEU A 557 18.65 3.67 13.62
C LEU A 557 18.15 4.29 14.94
N GLY A 558 19.01 4.32 15.98
CA GLY A 558 18.65 4.76 17.32
C GLY A 558 18.31 3.61 18.28
N PRO A 559 18.29 3.89 19.60
CA PRO A 559 18.03 2.90 20.65
C PRO A 559 16.59 2.33 20.62
N ASP A 560 15.63 3.20 20.31
CA ASP A 560 14.20 2.87 20.35
C ASP A 560 13.70 2.28 19.04
N HIS A 561 14.57 2.20 18.02
CA HIS A 561 14.20 1.61 16.75
C HIS A 561 13.89 0.12 16.96
N PRO A 562 12.76 -0.38 16.47
CA PRO A 562 12.36 -1.76 16.72
C PRO A 562 13.37 -2.83 16.26
N ASP A 563 14.06 -2.62 15.13
CA ASP A 563 15.15 -3.52 14.72
C ASP A 563 16.30 -3.54 15.75
N THR A 564 16.59 -2.42 16.42
CA THR A 564 17.55 -2.36 17.53
C THR A 564 17.02 -3.17 18.72
N LEU A 565 15.76 -2.99 19.09
CA LEU A 565 15.10 -3.73 20.17
C LEU A 565 15.07 -5.25 19.90
N ALA A 566 14.75 -5.66 18.67
CA ALA A 566 14.74 -7.07 18.26
C ALA A 566 16.14 -7.70 18.34
N THR A 567 17.19 -6.99 17.93
CA THR A 567 18.58 -7.46 18.09
C THR A 567 18.97 -7.59 19.56
N ARG A 568 18.62 -6.61 20.40
CA ARG A 568 18.87 -6.68 21.85
C ARG A 568 18.14 -7.86 22.50
N ARG A 569 16.91 -8.15 22.08
CA ARG A 569 16.14 -9.32 22.55
C ARG A 569 16.84 -10.62 22.19
N SER A 570 17.20 -10.81 20.92
CA SER A 570 17.87 -12.03 20.46
C SER A 570 19.24 -12.20 21.13
N LEU A 571 19.98 -11.10 21.33
CA LEU A 571 21.25 -11.13 22.05
C LEU A 571 21.07 -11.66 23.48
N ALA A 572 20.15 -11.07 24.24
CA ALA A 572 19.87 -11.51 25.60
C ALA A 572 19.38 -12.97 25.64
N TRP A 573 18.51 -13.35 24.70
CA TRP A 573 18.03 -14.74 24.57
C TRP A 573 19.19 -15.74 24.42
N TYR A 574 20.10 -15.51 23.48
CA TYR A 574 21.22 -16.45 23.26
C TYR A 574 22.31 -16.37 24.34
N GLN A 575 22.49 -15.23 25.01
CA GLN A 575 23.31 -15.14 26.22
C GLN A 575 22.73 -16.02 27.35
N GLY A 576 21.41 -15.99 27.54
CA GLY A 576 20.70 -16.84 28.49
C GLY A 576 20.85 -18.33 28.16
N MET A 577 20.67 -18.70 26.89
CA MET A 577 20.89 -20.08 26.42
C MET A 577 22.35 -20.54 26.57
N ALA A 578 23.32 -19.62 26.55
CA ALA A 578 24.74 -19.89 26.80
C ALA A 578 25.08 -20.02 28.30
N GLY A 579 24.08 -20.00 29.19
CA GLY A 579 24.25 -20.22 30.64
C GLY A 579 24.17 -18.96 31.50
N HIS A 580 23.93 -17.78 30.91
CA HIS A 580 23.86 -16.50 31.63
C HIS A 580 22.40 -16.05 31.84
N ALA A 581 21.53 -16.95 32.32
CA ALA A 581 20.08 -16.74 32.36
C ALA A 581 19.66 -15.51 33.20
N ASP A 582 20.29 -15.28 34.36
CA ASP A 582 19.97 -14.16 35.25
C ASP A 582 20.35 -12.80 34.63
N GLU A 583 21.55 -12.71 34.05
CA GLU A 583 22.03 -11.51 33.37
C GLU A 583 21.16 -11.19 32.14
N ALA A 584 20.81 -12.22 31.37
CA ALA A 584 19.91 -12.11 30.23
C ALA A 584 18.50 -11.67 30.64
N ALA A 585 17.96 -12.20 31.74
CA ALA A 585 16.67 -11.78 32.28
C ALA A 585 16.69 -10.31 32.73
N ALA A 586 17.78 -9.85 33.35
CA ALA A 586 17.95 -8.45 33.70
C ALA A 586 18.02 -7.55 32.45
N ALA A 587 18.76 -7.97 31.42
CA ALA A 587 18.83 -7.25 30.14
C ALA A 587 17.48 -7.18 29.43
N LEU A 588 16.70 -8.28 29.40
CA LEU A 588 15.35 -8.29 28.85
C LEU A 588 14.38 -7.45 29.66
N HIS A 589 14.54 -7.35 30.98
CA HIS A 589 13.71 -6.49 31.81
C HIS A 589 13.94 -5.00 31.49
N GLY A 590 15.19 -4.56 31.34
CA GLY A 590 15.49 -3.21 30.87
C GLY A 590 14.97 -2.96 29.45
N LEU A 591 15.15 -3.93 28.56
CA LEU A 591 14.61 -3.86 27.19
C LEU A 591 13.08 -3.77 27.16
N LEU A 592 12.38 -4.43 28.08
CA LEU A 592 10.93 -4.39 28.16
C LEU A 592 10.44 -2.96 28.44
N ILE A 593 11.11 -2.23 29.34
CA ILE A 593 10.79 -0.84 29.67
C ILE A 593 10.96 0.05 28.42
N ASP A 594 12.11 -0.09 27.74
CA ASP A 594 12.39 0.65 26.51
C ASP A 594 11.35 0.34 25.42
N ALA A 595 11.04 -0.94 25.22
CA ALA A 595 10.12 -1.40 24.19
C ALA A 595 8.66 -1.01 24.48
N GLU A 596 8.22 -1.04 25.74
CA GLU A 596 6.89 -0.59 26.15
C GLU A 596 6.71 0.91 25.93
N ALA A 597 7.72 1.71 26.27
CA ALA A 597 7.71 3.16 26.02
C ALA A 597 7.70 3.47 24.51
N ALA A 598 8.44 2.70 23.72
CA ALA A 598 8.58 2.91 22.30
C ALA A 598 7.40 2.38 21.46
N LEU A 599 6.83 1.22 21.79
CA LEU A 599 5.89 0.46 20.92
C LEU A 599 4.50 0.24 21.55
N GLY A 600 4.40 0.33 22.88
CA GLY A 600 3.18 0.03 23.63
C GLY A 600 3.05 -1.43 24.08
N LEU A 601 2.29 -1.66 25.15
CA LEU A 601 2.25 -2.94 25.89
C LEU A 601 1.78 -4.16 25.07
N ARG A 602 0.89 -3.95 24.10
CA ARG A 602 0.27 -5.02 23.29
C ARG A 602 0.98 -5.25 21.95
N ASP A 603 2.11 -4.59 21.73
CA ASP A 603 2.89 -4.76 20.51
C ASP A 603 3.49 -6.18 20.42
N PRO A 604 3.40 -6.87 19.27
CA PRO A 604 3.98 -8.21 19.09
C PRO A 604 5.45 -8.35 19.53
N HIS A 605 6.28 -7.33 19.38
CA HIS A 605 7.66 -7.35 19.88
C HIS A 605 7.75 -7.28 21.39
N VAL A 606 6.93 -6.43 22.02
CA VAL A 606 6.83 -6.37 23.48
C VAL A 606 6.34 -7.70 24.04
N LEU A 607 5.34 -8.32 23.40
CA LEU A 607 4.88 -9.67 23.75
C LEU A 607 5.98 -10.73 23.59
N ALA A 608 6.84 -10.61 22.57
CA ALA A 608 8.00 -11.49 22.41
C ALA A 608 9.07 -11.29 23.50
N VAL A 609 9.34 -10.04 23.91
CA VAL A 609 10.25 -9.73 25.02
C VAL A 609 9.68 -10.29 26.33
N ARG A 610 8.38 -10.09 26.61
CA ARG A 610 7.69 -10.63 27.80
C ARG A 610 7.78 -12.16 27.86
N ALA A 611 7.50 -12.84 26.75
CA ALA A 611 7.60 -14.30 26.69
C ALA A 611 9.04 -14.79 26.93
N SER A 612 10.03 -14.13 26.31
CA SER A 612 11.45 -14.48 26.46
C SER A 612 11.92 -14.26 27.91
N LEU A 613 11.48 -13.17 28.54
CA LEU A 613 11.79 -12.84 29.93
C LEU A 613 11.17 -13.85 30.90
N ALA A 614 9.89 -14.19 30.70
CA ALA A 614 9.20 -15.20 31.51
C ALA A 614 9.91 -16.55 31.42
N TRP A 615 10.30 -16.97 30.22
CA TRP A 615 11.03 -18.21 30.01
C TRP A 615 12.39 -18.26 30.74
N LEU A 616 13.20 -17.20 30.61
CA LEU A 616 14.50 -17.13 31.28
C LEU A 616 14.36 -17.11 32.81
N ARG A 617 13.38 -16.38 33.35
CA ARG A 617 13.05 -16.43 34.80
C ARG A 617 12.68 -17.84 35.25
N GLY A 618 11.93 -18.57 34.43
CA GLY A 618 11.64 -19.98 34.64
C GLY A 618 12.91 -20.81 34.73
N SER A 619 13.83 -20.63 33.78
CA SER A 619 15.12 -21.33 33.73
C SER A 619 16.01 -21.06 34.96
N SER A 620 15.86 -19.89 35.59
CA SER A 620 16.47 -19.56 36.88
C SER A 620 15.71 -20.10 38.11
N GLY A 621 14.71 -20.95 37.91
CA GLY A 621 13.96 -21.66 38.96
C GLY A 621 12.55 -21.13 39.26
N ALA A 622 12.09 -20.07 38.59
CA ALA A 622 10.78 -19.46 38.84
C ALA A 622 9.66 -19.94 37.88
N TRP A 623 9.53 -21.25 37.69
CA TRP A 623 8.61 -21.84 36.68
C TRP A 623 7.13 -21.54 36.91
N ASP A 624 6.65 -21.48 38.17
CA ASP A 624 5.28 -21.07 38.50
C ASP A 624 4.96 -19.64 38.02
N ARG A 625 5.90 -18.71 38.28
CA ARG A 625 5.78 -17.33 37.84
C ARG A 625 5.85 -17.24 36.31
N ALA A 626 6.76 -17.97 35.69
CA ALA A 626 6.89 -18.03 34.23
C ALA A 626 5.59 -18.50 33.57
N ALA A 627 4.94 -19.54 34.08
CA ALA A 627 3.67 -20.05 33.55
C ALA A 627 2.54 -19.02 33.63
N ARG A 628 2.49 -18.22 34.70
CA ARG A 628 1.52 -17.12 34.84
C ARG A 628 1.80 -15.98 33.85
N GLU A 629 3.04 -15.50 33.78
CA GLU A 629 3.43 -14.43 32.85
C GLU A 629 3.22 -14.85 31.38
N LEU A 630 3.53 -16.11 31.02
CA LEU A 630 3.26 -16.65 29.69
C LEU A 630 1.76 -16.77 29.39
N THR A 631 0.92 -17.09 30.38
CA THR A 631 -0.54 -17.11 30.22
C THR A 631 -1.10 -15.72 29.93
N GLU A 632 -0.60 -14.68 30.58
CA GLU A 632 -0.97 -13.29 30.27
C GLU A 632 -0.57 -12.92 28.84
N VAL A 633 0.65 -13.26 28.43
CA VAL A 633 1.11 -13.05 27.04
C VAL A 633 0.24 -13.83 26.05
N LEU A 634 -0.21 -15.04 26.40
CA LEU A 634 -1.10 -15.83 25.55
C LEU A 634 -2.45 -15.12 25.33
N HIS A 635 -3.05 -14.54 26.36
CA HIS A 635 -4.29 -13.76 26.19
C HIS A 635 -4.09 -12.58 25.24
N ASP A 636 -3.02 -11.81 25.43
CA ASP A 636 -2.72 -10.68 24.55
C ASP A 636 -2.45 -11.14 23.10
N ARG A 637 -1.73 -12.27 22.91
CA ARG A 637 -1.47 -12.85 21.58
C ARG A 637 -2.73 -13.41 20.92
N LEU A 638 -3.66 -14.00 21.68
CA LEU A 638 -4.93 -14.47 21.13
C LEU A 638 -5.76 -13.33 20.55
N ASP A 639 -5.78 -12.19 21.23
CA ASP A 639 -6.49 -11.00 20.77
C ASP A 639 -5.80 -10.32 19.58
N VAL A 640 -4.45 -10.24 19.59
CA VAL A 640 -3.67 -9.50 18.59
C VAL A 640 -3.36 -10.33 17.34
N LEU A 641 -2.91 -11.58 17.52
CA LEU A 641 -2.42 -12.44 16.43
C LEU A 641 -3.39 -13.58 16.08
N GLY A 642 -4.32 -13.92 16.99
CA GLY A 642 -5.22 -15.06 16.83
C GLY A 642 -4.63 -16.39 17.31
N ALA A 643 -5.51 -17.40 17.38
CA ALA A 643 -5.20 -18.72 17.94
C ALA A 643 -4.27 -19.57 17.06
N ASP A 644 -4.36 -19.42 15.75
CA ASP A 644 -3.64 -20.25 14.77
C ASP A 644 -2.22 -19.72 14.50
N HIS A 645 -1.87 -18.52 14.98
CA HIS A 645 -0.59 -17.88 14.69
C HIS A 645 0.59 -18.67 15.31
N PRO A 646 1.70 -18.91 14.59
CA PRO A 646 2.85 -19.68 15.09
C PRO A 646 3.38 -19.24 16.46
N HIS A 647 3.53 -17.93 16.69
CA HIS A 647 3.92 -17.40 18.01
C HIS A 647 2.89 -17.65 19.14
N THR A 648 1.59 -17.67 18.84
CA THR A 648 0.55 -18.05 19.82
C THR A 648 0.70 -19.52 20.19
N LEU A 649 0.88 -20.39 19.18
CA LEU A 649 1.12 -21.82 19.36
C LEU A 649 2.41 -22.10 20.15
N ALA A 650 3.50 -21.38 19.86
CA ALA A 650 4.76 -21.47 20.59
C ALA A 650 4.61 -21.07 22.08
N THR A 651 3.81 -20.04 22.37
CA THR A 651 3.51 -19.64 23.77
C THR A 651 2.78 -20.75 24.51
N ARG A 652 1.79 -21.38 23.86
CA ARG A 652 1.06 -22.53 24.44
C ARG A 652 1.99 -23.69 24.76
N GLN A 653 2.97 -23.96 23.88
CA GLN A 653 4.00 -24.96 24.12
C GLN A 653 4.87 -24.57 25.32
N GLN A 654 5.32 -23.31 25.40
CA GLN A 654 6.12 -22.82 26.52
C GLN A 654 5.37 -22.92 27.86
N ILE A 655 4.07 -22.62 27.90
CA ILE A 655 3.25 -22.79 29.10
C ILE A 655 3.22 -24.27 29.51
N ALA A 656 2.96 -25.18 28.57
CA ALA A 656 2.93 -26.61 28.88
C ALA A 656 4.27 -27.12 29.43
N LEU A 657 5.39 -26.66 28.87
CA LEU A 657 6.73 -26.98 29.37
C LEU A 657 6.99 -26.38 30.76
N ALA A 658 6.61 -25.13 31.00
CA ALA A 658 6.72 -24.50 32.31
C ALA A 658 5.90 -25.25 33.37
N THR A 659 4.69 -25.69 33.03
CA THR A 659 3.85 -26.54 33.89
C THR A 659 4.52 -27.87 34.21
N ALA A 660 5.17 -28.51 33.23
CA ALA A 660 5.94 -29.73 33.46
C ALA A 660 7.12 -29.50 34.41
N HIS A 661 7.84 -28.40 34.24
CA HIS A 661 8.94 -28.01 35.14
C HIS A 661 8.48 -27.65 36.56
N ASN A 662 7.25 -27.17 36.71
CA ASN A 662 6.62 -26.94 38.01
C ASN A 662 6.13 -28.23 38.71
N GLY A 663 6.32 -29.40 38.07
CA GLY A 663 5.99 -30.71 38.63
C GLY A 663 4.65 -31.29 38.20
N ASP A 664 3.76 -30.52 37.56
CA ASP A 664 2.48 -31.03 37.07
C ASP A 664 2.59 -31.63 35.65
N ARG A 665 3.30 -32.75 35.58
CA ARG A 665 3.55 -33.49 34.32
C ARG A 665 2.25 -33.94 33.65
N ARG A 666 1.19 -34.24 34.42
CA ARG A 666 -0.09 -34.70 33.88
C ARG A 666 -0.82 -33.57 33.17
N GLN A 667 -0.94 -32.40 33.80
CA GLN A 667 -1.55 -31.23 33.18
C GLN A 667 -0.77 -30.81 31.91
N ALA A 668 0.56 -30.80 31.99
CA ALA A 668 1.42 -30.50 30.84
C ALA A 668 1.18 -31.45 29.66
N ARG A 669 1.04 -32.76 29.92
CA ARG A 669 0.71 -33.76 28.90
C ARG A 669 -0.65 -33.47 28.25
N ASP A 670 -1.69 -33.19 29.04
CA ASP A 670 -3.03 -32.87 28.52
C ASP A 670 -3.04 -31.57 27.68
N MET A 671 -2.21 -30.59 28.06
CA MET A 671 -2.01 -29.37 27.27
C MET A 671 -1.33 -29.67 25.93
N LEU A 672 -0.25 -30.47 25.93
CA LEU A 672 0.48 -30.83 24.70
C LEU A 672 -0.37 -31.70 23.76
N VAL A 673 -1.19 -32.61 24.26
CA VAL A 673 -2.10 -33.42 23.41
C VAL A 673 -3.05 -32.51 22.63
N ARG A 674 -3.68 -31.54 23.31
CA ARG A 674 -4.55 -30.54 22.65
C ARG A 674 -3.76 -29.68 21.67
N LEU A 675 -2.57 -29.21 22.08
CA LEU A 675 -1.73 -28.37 21.23
C LEU A 675 -1.28 -29.08 19.95
N VAL A 676 -0.87 -30.36 20.03
CA VAL A 676 -0.47 -31.15 18.86
C VAL A 676 -1.64 -31.36 17.91
N ALA A 677 -2.86 -31.56 18.43
CA ALA A 677 -4.06 -31.66 17.60
C ALA A 677 -4.32 -30.35 16.83
N ASP A 678 -4.24 -29.20 17.51
CA ASP A 678 -4.40 -27.88 16.90
C ASP A 678 -3.29 -27.59 15.87
N MET A 679 -2.03 -27.85 16.23
CA MET A 679 -0.86 -27.66 15.36
C MET A 679 -0.93 -28.51 14.09
N ARG A 680 -1.44 -29.75 14.15
CA ARG A 680 -1.64 -30.60 12.96
C ARG A 680 -2.68 -30.04 11.98
N GLY A 681 -3.62 -29.24 12.47
CA GLY A 681 -4.60 -28.55 11.63
C GLY A 681 -4.04 -27.31 10.93
N CYS A 682 -2.95 -26.73 11.44
CA CYS A 682 -2.43 -25.44 11.00
C CYS A 682 -1.06 -25.51 10.33
N LEU A 683 -0.15 -26.36 10.84
CA LEU A 683 1.26 -26.44 10.43
C LEU A 683 1.50 -27.65 9.52
N GLU A 684 2.47 -27.53 8.61
CA GLU A 684 2.88 -28.66 7.76
C GLU A 684 3.53 -29.80 8.59
N PRO A 685 3.47 -31.05 8.09
CA PRO A 685 4.20 -32.16 8.70
C PRO A 685 5.70 -31.85 8.80
N GLY A 686 6.27 -32.00 10.00
CA GLY A 686 7.69 -31.71 10.24
C GLY A 686 8.02 -30.23 10.48
N HIS A 687 7.04 -29.36 10.67
CA HIS A 687 7.27 -28.00 11.17
C HIS A 687 7.98 -28.03 12.55
N PRO A 688 9.00 -27.19 12.81
CA PRO A 688 9.79 -27.25 14.05
C PRO A 688 8.96 -27.18 15.34
N HIS A 689 7.97 -26.27 15.42
CA HIS A 689 7.06 -26.20 16.57
C HIS A 689 6.24 -27.48 16.79
N LEU A 690 5.71 -28.09 15.72
CA LEU A 690 4.97 -29.35 15.83
C LEU A 690 5.90 -30.50 16.28
N ALA A 691 7.08 -30.60 15.68
CA ALA A 691 8.09 -31.59 16.06
C ALA A 691 8.52 -31.42 17.54
N GLY A 692 8.76 -30.18 17.97
CA GLY A 692 9.12 -29.87 19.35
C GLY A 692 8.00 -30.20 20.35
N ALA A 693 6.74 -29.90 20.02
CA ALA A 693 5.60 -30.25 20.86
C ALA A 693 5.39 -31.77 20.95
N MET A 694 5.58 -32.50 19.84
CA MET A 694 5.53 -33.97 19.83
C MET A 694 6.66 -34.59 20.66
N HIS A 695 7.90 -34.09 20.52
CA HIS A 695 9.02 -34.56 21.32
C HIS A 695 8.82 -34.30 22.82
N ALA A 696 8.31 -33.12 23.18
CA ALA A 696 7.95 -32.82 24.57
C ALA A 696 6.86 -33.77 25.09
N LEU A 697 5.85 -34.09 24.26
CA LEU A 697 4.79 -35.02 24.62
C LEU A 697 5.33 -36.45 24.84
N GLU A 698 6.29 -36.89 24.02
CA GLU A 698 6.98 -38.17 24.18
C GLU A 698 7.80 -38.22 25.47
N ALA A 699 8.52 -37.13 25.81
CA ALA A 699 9.31 -37.04 27.05
C ALA A 699 8.44 -36.99 28.33
N LEU A 700 7.17 -36.63 28.22
CA LEU A 700 6.17 -36.66 29.29
C LEU A 700 5.32 -37.94 29.30
N SER A 701 5.49 -38.80 28.29
CA SER A 701 4.72 -40.02 28.15
C SER A 701 5.17 -41.12 29.10
#